data_AF-A0A5B9W6H6-F1
#
_entry.id   AF-A0A5B9W6H6-F1
#
_cell.length_a   1.000
_cell.length_b   1.000
_cell.length_c   1.000
_cell.angle_alpha   90.00
_cell.angle_beta   90.00
_cell.angle_gamma   90.00
#
_symmetry.space_group_name_H-M   'P 1'
#
loop_
_entity.id
_entity.type
_entity.pdbx_description
1 polymer ?
#
loop_
_entity_poly.entity_id
_entity_poly.type
_entity_poly.pdbx_seq_one_letter_code
_entity_poly.pdbx_strand_id
1 'polypeptide(L)'
;MKPHLPARRPSPGHQAAPSLASRRRPRRHVGRAVEVLEDRRLLSTFTVTNRHNSGDGSLRWAIVSSNSSPGADTIRFGVSGTIRVGGPSLPAITGAVTIDGSSAPTFAGAPVVTVDFGGTRGLRFASGSDGSTLTGLSLVRAGNAGVTLDASRVTVQGNMIGIRPNGQVAGNRGDGVRINASSHGDLVGQADPVAGISYYSADSVPTYPVSGWQGIRAGSLPGQYLMTGTSGSNGLLYVGPISGVGGTSYAVNVPWGTSSSLYGPNLLSDGSLQLVGTYRAGSDVVNGFLFQGTTSELSQSANYTTIDYPGAQYTYVHSTMGGLAVGNADGPEGDAPLGTGHAFVYDIATAAITDIVYPGSTTTTAYGIWSNGQSKFTIVGGFSAPGETPDGLSHAFMVDYDASTGAYSHWTPFDYPNGVVGKDYVTHFQGISGEEKGVYTLAADSAQRGTADPAQGSWVSVRRNTDGSFGSGVWVDLNAPGVDPSKSITSVDSVAGNAVVGFVAAASGAASYQAEVHTGFRLSNVISGNGGNGVGIYGGSDNVVAMNFIGTDASGTVRRGNAKNGILITAGASGNRIGGEATGGNDPTGGVFVRPPMGNLISGNGGNGVLITGGATRNQLSGNFVGTSASGNWALGNRLDGVAIDGASGNSLLGCTFQQDPFVFYNVISGNGGNGLRITNSNDTTVQANFLGVGANNATVVANGGDGLLVSGTSANTQVGGVIPLGNVISGNNRNGIEVKDRASGLVSFNTFAGLFAFSTAAPNRKDGILITSTGGNNLIRTCIVSGNLGNGIEIGGHATGVQVTETAVGTNTAINTALPNGGDGILITGSAHGNAIGGFQPSIEPQVTVSANRRYGIEVAGRARDNRIVHAKIGTSALGTDPLGNGLGGIYLSAGTSSTQVGGASIPLQNLVRYNLGNGLTMKSTRAARVVGNTIDRNRAVGLRATGNCAGSTVASNTIVANEGGDVDLSGSRGIDYSS
;
A
#
# COMPACT_ATOMS: atom_id res chain seq x y z
N MET A 1 -16.55 -40.21 -39.18
CA MET A 1 -16.50 -41.68 -39.31
C MET A 1 -15.12 -42.08 -39.82
N LYS A 2 -14.52 -43.18 -39.33
CA LYS A 2 -13.37 -43.88 -39.97
C LYS A 2 -13.89 -45.12 -40.70
N PRO A 3 -13.23 -45.60 -41.78
CA PRO A 3 -12.50 -46.89 -41.75
C PRO A 3 -11.10 -46.78 -42.42
N HIS A 4 -10.01 -47.35 -41.89
CA HIS A 4 -9.50 -48.76 -41.89
C HIS A 4 -8.60 -49.18 -43.08
N LEU A 5 -7.43 -49.76 -42.73
CA LEU A 5 -6.33 -50.30 -43.57
C LEU A 5 -6.63 -51.72 -44.12
N PRO A 6 -5.96 -52.20 -45.20
CA PRO A 6 -4.76 -53.09 -45.08
C PRO A 6 -3.73 -52.94 -46.25
N ALA A 7 -2.93 -53.97 -46.62
CA ALA A 7 -1.56 -54.19 -46.11
C ALA A 7 -0.70 -55.16 -46.99
N ARG A 8 0.63 -55.25 -46.70
CA ARG A 8 1.66 -56.29 -47.08
C ARG A 8 2.31 -56.34 -48.50
N ARG A 9 3.65 -56.09 -48.52
CA ARG A 9 4.81 -56.98 -48.90
C ARG A 9 4.60 -58.19 -49.86
N PRO A 10 5.62 -58.64 -50.67
CA PRO A 10 7.01 -58.90 -50.19
C PRO A 10 8.22 -58.75 -51.16
N SER A 11 9.42 -58.91 -50.60
CA SER A 11 10.73 -59.21 -51.23
C SER A 11 10.86 -60.74 -51.55
N PRO A 12 11.93 -61.32 -52.17
CA PRO A 12 13.34 -61.21 -51.74
C PRO A 12 14.46 -61.35 -52.82
N GLY A 13 15.71 -61.17 -52.40
CA GLY A 13 16.93 -61.58 -53.13
C GLY A 13 18.11 -61.67 -52.16
N HIS A 14 18.63 -62.88 -51.91
CA HIS A 14 19.52 -63.22 -50.79
C HIS A 14 20.82 -63.86 -51.30
N GLN A 15 21.97 -63.59 -50.66
CA GLN A 15 23.14 -64.47 -50.34
C GLN A 15 24.36 -63.59 -49.99
N ALA A 16 25.31 -63.94 -49.11
CA ALA A 16 25.54 -65.16 -48.32
C ALA A 16 26.05 -64.85 -46.87
N ALA A 17 26.47 -65.88 -46.13
CA ALA A 17 26.55 -65.97 -44.66
C ALA A 17 27.96 -65.77 -44.03
N PRO A 18 28.12 -65.72 -42.67
CA PRO A 18 29.24 -65.04 -41.98
C PRO A 18 30.28 -65.95 -41.26
N SER A 19 31.29 -65.32 -40.64
CA SER A 19 32.14 -65.90 -39.58
C SER A 19 32.29 -64.96 -38.36
N LEU A 20 32.88 -65.44 -37.26
CA LEU A 20 32.65 -64.97 -35.88
C LEU A 20 33.63 -63.89 -35.36
N ALA A 21 33.16 -62.99 -34.48
CA ALA A 21 33.74 -62.65 -33.15
C ALA A 21 33.12 -61.37 -32.51
N SER A 22 33.33 -61.19 -31.20
CA SER A 22 32.63 -60.28 -30.29
C SER A 22 32.67 -58.77 -30.59
N ARG A 23 31.52 -58.08 -30.41
CA ARG A 23 31.42 -56.61 -30.34
C ARG A 23 31.83 -56.08 -28.95
N ARG A 24 32.93 -55.32 -28.87
CA ARG A 24 33.17 -54.34 -27.79
C ARG A 24 32.62 -52.96 -28.21
N ARG A 25 31.99 -52.23 -27.29
CA ARG A 25 31.58 -50.82 -27.49
C ARG A 25 32.83 -49.91 -27.56
N PRO A 26 32.90 -48.93 -28.48
CA PRO A 26 34.00 -47.97 -28.50
C PRO A 26 33.91 -46.96 -27.34
N ARG A 27 35.08 -46.46 -26.92
CA ARG A 27 35.26 -45.60 -25.74
C ARG A 27 34.74 -44.18 -25.95
N ARG A 28 34.17 -43.59 -24.89
CA ARG A 28 33.90 -42.15 -24.77
C ARG A 28 35.24 -41.45 -24.56
N HIS A 29 35.60 -40.46 -25.39
CA HIS A 29 36.80 -39.66 -25.15
C HIS A 29 36.60 -38.79 -23.90
N VAL A 30 37.55 -38.87 -22.96
CA VAL A 30 37.62 -37.95 -21.83
C VAL A 30 38.31 -36.68 -22.32
N GLY A 31 37.50 -35.70 -22.74
CA GLY A 31 37.96 -34.32 -22.76
C GLY A 31 38.15 -33.86 -21.32
N ARG A 32 39.37 -33.48 -20.95
CA ARG A 32 39.60 -32.76 -19.68
C ARG A 32 39.00 -31.38 -19.84
N ALA A 33 37.74 -31.22 -19.44
CA ALA A 33 37.20 -29.89 -19.17
C ALA A 33 37.93 -29.35 -17.94
N VAL A 34 38.77 -28.34 -18.15
CA VAL A 34 39.06 -27.39 -17.08
C VAL A 34 37.80 -26.55 -16.99
N GLU A 35 36.94 -26.85 -16.00
CA GLU A 35 35.96 -25.85 -15.58
C GLU A 35 36.75 -24.66 -15.05
N VAL A 36 36.61 -23.53 -15.74
CA VAL A 36 37.01 -22.25 -15.19
C VAL A 36 36.04 -21.99 -14.05
N LEU A 37 36.50 -22.19 -12.82
CA LEU A 37 35.86 -21.65 -11.63
C LEU A 37 35.48 -20.20 -11.93
N GLU A 38 34.20 -19.88 -11.76
CA GLU A 38 33.74 -18.50 -11.80
C GLU A 38 34.59 -17.66 -10.84
N ASP A 39 35.21 -16.60 -11.38
CA ASP A 39 36.20 -15.84 -10.63
C ASP A 39 35.56 -15.27 -9.36
N ARG A 40 36.10 -15.61 -8.19
CA ARG A 40 35.82 -14.94 -6.92
C ARG A 40 36.40 -13.51 -6.96
N ARG A 41 35.77 -12.60 -7.70
CA ARG A 41 36.20 -11.21 -7.84
C ARG A 41 35.73 -10.41 -6.62
N LEU A 42 36.68 -9.84 -5.88
CA LEU A 42 36.37 -8.88 -4.81
C LEU A 42 35.59 -7.69 -5.37
N LEU A 43 34.65 -7.16 -4.58
CA LEU A 43 34.04 -5.85 -4.81
C LEU A 43 35.13 -4.77 -4.76
N SER A 44 35.47 -4.15 -5.89
CA SER A 44 36.49 -3.09 -5.91
C SER A 44 35.90 -1.78 -5.35
N THR A 45 36.63 -1.13 -4.45
CA THR A 45 36.23 0.16 -3.87
C THR A 45 37.12 1.30 -4.37
N PHE A 46 36.53 2.28 -5.05
CA PHE A 46 37.20 3.46 -5.58
C PHE A 46 36.81 4.71 -4.78
N THR A 47 37.76 5.26 -4.03
CA THR A 47 37.51 6.43 -3.17
C THR A 47 37.85 7.73 -3.88
N VAL A 48 36.87 8.64 -3.98
CA VAL A 48 37.05 10.02 -4.42
C VAL A 48 37.70 10.82 -3.30
N THR A 49 39.00 11.12 -3.42
CA THR A 49 39.81 11.82 -2.41
C THR A 49 40.02 13.31 -2.71
N ASN A 50 39.55 13.81 -3.85
CA ASN A 50 39.63 15.24 -4.18
C ASN A 50 38.44 15.74 -5.00
N ARG A 51 38.35 17.07 -5.15
CA ARG A 51 37.25 17.76 -5.84
C ARG A 51 37.60 18.21 -7.26
N HIS A 52 38.70 17.70 -7.83
CA HIS A 52 39.11 18.03 -9.18
C HIS A 52 38.22 17.32 -10.21
N ASN A 53 38.14 17.88 -11.42
CA ASN A 53 37.38 17.30 -12.53
C ASN A 53 38.01 15.98 -13.07
N SER A 54 39.31 15.81 -12.87
CA SER A 54 40.13 14.76 -13.48
C SER A 54 41.42 14.56 -12.69
N GLY A 55 42.16 13.49 -13.01
CA GLY A 55 43.32 13.04 -12.25
C GLY A 55 42.94 12.03 -11.17
N ASP A 56 43.93 11.36 -10.61
CA ASP A 56 43.72 10.29 -9.63
C ASP A 56 42.95 10.80 -8.40
N GLY A 57 42.08 9.96 -7.84
CA GLY A 57 41.21 10.33 -6.72
C GLY A 57 40.06 11.30 -7.06
N SER A 58 39.88 11.69 -8.33
CA SER A 58 38.68 12.44 -8.76
C SER A 58 37.47 11.51 -8.98
N LEU A 59 36.25 12.07 -8.97
CA LEU A 59 35.03 11.31 -9.33
C LEU A 59 35.11 10.74 -10.76
N ARG A 60 35.73 11.46 -11.69
CA ARG A 60 35.96 10.97 -13.05
C ARG A 60 36.86 9.74 -13.06
N TRP A 61 37.96 9.79 -12.32
CA TRP A 61 38.87 8.65 -12.17
C TRP A 61 38.13 7.45 -11.58
N ALA A 62 37.37 7.64 -10.50
CA ALA A 62 36.63 6.54 -9.86
C ALA A 62 35.62 5.86 -10.81
N ILE A 63 34.90 6.62 -11.64
CA ILE A 63 33.99 6.05 -12.66
C ILE A 63 34.77 5.32 -13.77
N VAL A 64 35.91 5.86 -14.24
CA VAL A 64 36.74 5.16 -15.25
C VAL A 64 37.33 3.87 -14.69
N SER A 65 37.81 3.89 -13.44
CA SER A 65 38.35 2.71 -12.77
C SER A 65 37.29 1.65 -12.54
N SER A 66 36.09 2.02 -12.09
CA SER A 66 34.94 1.11 -11.97
C SER A 66 34.51 0.53 -13.32
N ASN A 67 34.33 1.35 -14.36
CA ASN A 67 34.03 0.86 -15.71
C ASN A 67 35.10 -0.10 -16.29
N SER A 68 36.32 -0.07 -15.76
CA SER A 68 37.44 -0.95 -16.14
C SER A 68 37.63 -2.14 -15.19
N SER A 69 36.88 -2.17 -14.09
CA SER A 69 36.86 -3.21 -13.06
C SER A 69 35.79 -4.25 -13.41
N PRO A 70 36.10 -5.56 -13.41
CA PRO A 70 35.09 -6.58 -13.66
C PRO A 70 34.33 -6.95 -12.39
N GLY A 71 33.02 -6.72 -12.38
CA GLY A 71 32.13 -7.12 -11.28
C GLY A 71 31.19 -5.99 -10.87
N ALA A 72 30.67 -6.07 -9.64
CA ALA A 72 30.01 -4.94 -8.99
C ALA A 72 31.05 -4.15 -8.18
N ASP A 73 31.09 -2.84 -8.34
CA ASP A 73 32.03 -1.96 -7.63
C ASP A 73 31.32 -1.03 -6.63
N THR A 74 32.11 -0.36 -5.80
CA THR A 74 31.64 0.75 -4.95
C THR A 74 32.48 2.01 -5.17
N ILE A 75 31.83 3.15 -5.41
CA ILE A 75 32.46 4.48 -5.42
C ILE A 75 32.08 5.19 -4.12
N ARG A 76 33.09 5.49 -3.29
CA ARG A 76 32.96 6.20 -2.01
C ARG A 76 33.57 7.60 -2.10
N PHE A 77 33.22 8.49 -1.17
CA PHE A 77 33.74 9.86 -1.13
C PHE A 77 34.53 10.09 0.17
N GLY A 78 35.82 10.38 0.06
CA GLY A 78 36.66 10.83 1.18
C GLY A 78 36.66 12.35 1.37
N VAL A 79 35.84 13.09 0.62
CA VAL A 79 35.79 14.56 0.63
C VAL A 79 34.37 15.11 0.49
N SER A 80 34.13 16.28 1.07
CA SER A 80 32.83 16.98 1.07
C SER A 80 32.89 18.30 0.30
N GLY A 81 31.72 18.81 -0.12
CA GLY A 81 31.57 20.04 -0.88
C GLY A 81 31.47 19.83 -2.40
N THR A 82 31.76 20.87 -3.18
CA THR A 82 31.46 20.88 -4.62
C THR A 82 32.59 20.33 -5.49
N ILE A 83 32.31 19.26 -6.23
CA ILE A 83 33.07 18.78 -7.38
C ILE A 83 32.57 19.55 -8.61
N ARG A 84 33.44 20.28 -9.29
CA ARG A 84 33.08 21.03 -10.51
C ARG A 84 33.54 20.26 -11.74
N VAL A 85 32.61 19.83 -12.58
CA VAL A 85 32.93 19.06 -13.80
C VAL A 85 33.44 20.00 -14.90
N GLY A 86 32.65 20.98 -15.34
CA GLY A 86 33.12 22.08 -16.21
C GLY A 86 33.58 21.72 -17.64
N GLY A 87 33.74 20.44 -17.97
CA GLY A 87 34.13 19.96 -19.29
C GLY A 87 35.39 19.08 -19.26
N PRO A 88 35.46 17.95 -20.00
CA PRO A 88 34.36 17.29 -20.70
C PRO A 88 33.29 16.74 -19.73
N SER A 89 32.19 16.19 -20.24
CA SER A 89 31.19 15.51 -19.38
C SER A 89 31.84 14.34 -18.61
N LEU A 90 31.29 13.95 -17.46
CA LEU A 90 31.68 12.68 -16.83
C LEU A 90 31.40 11.51 -17.81
N PRO A 91 32.21 10.44 -17.81
CA PRO A 91 31.94 9.25 -18.60
C PRO A 91 30.61 8.61 -18.16
N ALA A 92 29.96 7.89 -19.08
CA ALA A 92 28.82 7.05 -18.71
C ALA A 92 29.31 5.88 -17.85
N ILE A 93 28.48 5.44 -16.92
CA ILE A 93 28.70 4.27 -16.08
C ILE A 93 28.28 3.04 -16.90
N THR A 94 29.14 2.04 -17.03
CA THR A 94 28.95 0.87 -17.91
C THR A 94 29.06 -0.48 -17.21
N GLY A 95 29.46 -0.50 -15.94
CA GLY A 95 29.41 -1.67 -15.05
C GLY A 95 28.49 -1.41 -13.86
N ALA A 96 28.08 -2.48 -13.16
CA ALA A 96 27.24 -2.37 -11.97
C ALA A 96 28.01 -1.68 -10.83
N VAL A 97 27.46 -0.62 -10.25
CA VAL A 97 28.19 0.18 -9.25
C VAL A 97 27.27 0.75 -8.17
N THR A 98 27.76 0.76 -6.93
CA THR A 98 27.18 1.54 -5.84
C THR A 98 27.93 2.86 -5.70
N ILE A 99 27.31 3.98 -6.07
CA ILE A 99 27.83 5.34 -5.83
C ILE A 99 27.25 5.84 -4.51
N ASP A 100 28.07 5.83 -3.47
CA ASP A 100 27.65 6.17 -2.11
C ASP A 100 28.20 7.53 -1.65
N GLY A 101 27.42 8.59 -1.90
CA GLY A 101 27.66 9.93 -1.36
C GLY A 101 27.48 10.07 0.15
N SER A 102 26.87 9.08 0.83
CA SER A 102 26.72 9.11 2.29
C SER A 102 28.02 8.79 3.04
N SER A 103 28.98 8.13 2.38
CA SER A 103 30.34 7.93 2.89
C SER A 103 31.18 9.20 3.07
N ALA A 104 30.71 10.36 2.57
CA ALA A 104 31.45 11.62 2.66
C ALA A 104 31.59 12.12 4.11
N PRO A 105 32.74 12.72 4.48
CA PRO A 105 32.90 13.37 5.78
C PRO A 105 31.78 14.40 6.03
N THR A 106 31.34 14.52 7.28
CA THR A 106 30.24 15.40 7.73
C THR A 106 28.85 15.08 7.15
N PHE A 107 28.64 13.95 6.48
CA PHE A 107 27.28 13.51 6.13
C PHE A 107 26.48 13.20 7.40
N ALA A 108 25.33 13.85 7.54
CA ALA A 108 24.44 13.72 8.71
C ALA A 108 22.97 13.75 8.26
N GLY A 109 22.57 12.77 7.43
CA GLY A 109 21.20 12.70 6.91
C GLY A 109 20.87 13.71 5.79
N ALA A 110 21.87 14.28 5.13
CA ALA A 110 21.67 15.11 3.93
C ALA A 110 22.92 15.06 3.03
N PRO A 111 22.78 15.12 1.68
CA PRO A 111 23.92 15.18 0.77
C PRO A 111 24.90 16.32 1.08
N VAL A 112 26.15 15.99 1.37
CA VAL A 112 27.23 16.98 1.60
C VAL A 112 28.20 17.10 0.42
N VAL A 113 28.08 16.22 -0.57
CA VAL A 113 28.81 16.29 -1.85
C VAL A 113 27.88 16.87 -2.91
N THR A 114 28.36 17.89 -3.63
CA THR A 114 27.66 18.44 -4.79
C THR A 114 28.45 18.15 -6.06
N VAL A 115 27.90 17.36 -6.97
CA VAL A 115 28.38 17.24 -8.35
C VAL A 115 27.75 18.37 -9.16
N ASP A 116 28.54 19.39 -9.44
CA ASP A 116 28.12 20.53 -10.24
C ASP A 116 28.63 20.34 -11.68
N PHE A 117 27.73 19.95 -12.57
CA PHE A 117 28.05 19.60 -13.95
C PHE A 117 28.47 20.81 -14.80
N GLY A 118 28.21 22.04 -14.35
CA GLY A 118 28.63 23.25 -15.07
C GLY A 118 28.12 23.36 -16.51
N GLY A 119 26.95 22.77 -16.81
CA GLY A 119 26.37 22.71 -18.16
C GLY A 119 26.75 21.48 -19.00
N THR A 120 27.64 20.59 -18.51
CA THR A 120 27.91 19.30 -19.17
C THR A 120 26.76 18.31 -18.99
N ARG A 121 26.83 17.12 -19.60
CA ARG A 121 25.85 16.07 -19.33
C ARG A 121 25.88 15.66 -17.84
N GLY A 122 24.71 15.31 -17.30
CA GLY A 122 24.54 14.71 -15.98
C GLY A 122 25.07 13.27 -15.90
N LEU A 123 24.84 12.61 -14.77
CA LEU A 123 25.21 11.19 -14.61
C LEU A 123 24.34 10.31 -15.53
N ARG A 124 24.96 9.27 -16.09
CA ARG A 124 24.31 8.33 -17.01
C ARG A 124 24.69 6.90 -16.67
N PHE A 125 23.70 6.10 -16.28
CA PHE A 125 23.80 4.65 -16.17
C PHE A 125 23.47 4.08 -17.55
N ALA A 126 24.49 3.56 -18.25
CA ALA A 126 24.36 2.98 -19.58
C ALA A 126 24.23 1.46 -19.48
N SER A 127 23.64 0.84 -20.51
CA SER A 127 23.50 -0.62 -20.62
C SER A 127 24.81 -1.35 -20.24
N GLY A 128 24.68 -2.33 -19.34
CA GLY A 128 25.80 -2.97 -18.63
C GLY A 128 25.90 -2.58 -17.15
N SER A 129 25.30 -1.45 -16.74
CA SER A 129 25.25 -0.98 -15.35
C SER A 129 23.95 -1.31 -14.60
N ASP A 130 23.28 -2.41 -14.97
CA ASP A 130 22.06 -2.87 -14.31
C ASP A 130 22.30 -3.15 -12.81
N GLY A 131 21.28 -2.93 -11.96
CA GLY A 131 21.39 -3.14 -10.51
C GLY A 131 22.23 -2.08 -9.77
N SER A 132 22.70 -1.03 -10.46
CA SER A 132 23.49 0.03 -9.83
C SER A 132 22.69 0.83 -8.80
N THR A 133 23.39 1.42 -7.83
CA THR A 133 22.80 2.29 -6.80
C THR A 133 23.45 3.67 -6.78
N LEU A 134 22.65 4.71 -6.62
CA LEU A 134 23.07 6.11 -6.50
C LEU A 134 22.48 6.72 -5.23
N THR A 135 23.33 6.99 -4.24
CA THR A 135 22.91 7.48 -2.91
C THR A 135 23.59 8.81 -2.54
N GLY A 136 22.84 9.71 -1.90
CA GLY A 136 23.42 10.75 -1.04
C GLY A 136 24.18 11.90 -1.75
N LEU A 137 23.95 12.14 -3.05
CA LEU A 137 24.59 13.23 -3.80
C LEU A 137 23.64 14.40 -4.10
N SER A 138 24.17 15.62 -4.15
CA SER A 138 23.51 16.76 -4.78
C SER A 138 23.98 16.88 -6.24
N LEU A 139 23.04 16.87 -7.20
CA LEU A 139 23.30 16.75 -8.64
C LEU A 139 22.71 17.96 -9.37
N VAL A 140 23.55 18.89 -9.81
CA VAL A 140 23.12 20.26 -10.17
C VAL A 140 23.77 20.79 -11.46
N ARG A 141 23.02 21.66 -12.15
CA ARG A 141 23.44 22.36 -13.38
C ARG A 141 23.88 21.47 -14.55
N ALA A 142 23.29 20.29 -14.73
CA ALA A 142 23.47 19.52 -15.97
C ALA A 142 22.87 20.27 -17.18
N GLY A 143 23.49 20.14 -18.35
CA GLY A 143 22.99 20.63 -19.64
C GLY A 143 21.85 19.79 -20.23
N ASN A 144 21.57 18.63 -19.64
CA ASN A 144 20.45 17.73 -19.91
C ASN A 144 19.80 17.30 -18.57
N ALA A 145 19.35 16.05 -18.44
CA ALA A 145 18.85 15.54 -17.17
C ALA A 145 19.97 15.39 -16.12
N GLY A 146 19.63 15.49 -14.84
CA GLY A 146 20.59 15.30 -13.73
C GLY A 146 21.10 13.87 -13.62
N VAL A 147 20.18 12.91 -13.78
CA VAL A 147 20.44 11.46 -13.89
C VAL A 147 19.70 10.92 -15.11
N THR A 148 20.36 10.07 -15.91
CA THR A 148 19.76 9.33 -17.03
C THR A 148 19.97 7.83 -16.83
N LEU A 149 18.88 7.07 -16.88
CA LEU A 149 18.86 5.60 -16.80
C LEU A 149 18.57 5.03 -18.20
N ASP A 150 19.56 4.34 -18.76
CA ASP A 150 19.41 3.45 -19.92
C ASP A 150 19.62 1.97 -19.52
N ALA A 151 19.91 1.71 -18.23
CA ALA A 151 20.20 0.42 -17.62
C ALA A 151 19.19 0.15 -16.49
N SER A 152 18.80 -1.11 -16.35
CA SER A 152 17.61 -1.54 -15.61
C SER A 152 17.90 -1.88 -14.15
N ARG A 153 16.85 -1.85 -13.31
CA ARG A 153 16.94 -2.12 -11.86
C ARG A 153 17.90 -1.19 -11.12
N VAL A 154 18.01 0.06 -11.55
CA VAL A 154 18.86 1.06 -10.90
C VAL A 154 18.11 1.75 -9.77
N THR A 155 18.73 1.83 -8.58
CA THR A 155 18.18 2.51 -7.41
C THR A 155 18.77 3.90 -7.26
N VAL A 156 17.93 4.94 -7.32
CA VAL A 156 18.30 6.35 -7.12
C VAL A 156 17.64 6.86 -5.85
N GLN A 157 18.40 7.03 -4.76
CA GLN A 157 17.85 7.24 -3.41
C GLN A 157 18.57 8.35 -2.61
N GLY A 158 17.85 9.12 -1.79
CA GLY A 158 18.48 10.12 -0.89
C GLY A 158 19.27 11.24 -1.57
N ASN A 159 19.04 11.52 -2.85
CA ASN A 159 19.75 12.53 -3.63
C ASN A 159 19.02 13.88 -3.65
N MET A 160 19.76 14.97 -3.84
CA MET A 160 19.22 16.31 -4.08
C MET A 160 19.44 16.71 -5.55
N ILE A 161 18.43 16.53 -6.39
CA ILE A 161 18.57 16.61 -7.86
C ILE A 161 17.94 17.91 -8.38
N GLY A 162 18.80 18.82 -8.85
CA GLY A 162 18.43 20.18 -9.26
C GLY A 162 18.46 21.22 -8.14
N ILE A 163 18.77 20.79 -6.91
CA ILE A 163 18.83 21.62 -5.71
C ILE A 163 20.13 21.34 -4.94
N ARG A 164 20.71 22.38 -4.33
CA ARG A 164 21.91 22.27 -3.49
C ARG A 164 21.57 21.87 -2.05
N PRO A 165 22.55 21.38 -1.26
CA PRO A 165 22.34 21.00 0.15
C PRO A 165 21.75 22.11 1.04
N ASN A 166 22.02 23.38 0.70
CA ASN A 166 21.47 24.56 1.37
C ASN A 166 20.05 24.95 0.89
N GLY A 167 19.35 24.10 0.14
CA GLY A 167 18.01 24.36 -0.39
C GLY A 167 17.93 25.40 -1.52
N GLN A 168 19.07 25.87 -2.04
CA GLN A 168 19.11 26.77 -3.20
C GLN A 168 18.93 26.00 -4.51
N VAL A 169 18.03 26.49 -5.37
CA VAL A 169 17.80 25.93 -6.71
C VAL A 169 19.06 26.08 -7.56
N ALA A 170 19.43 25.00 -8.25
CA ALA A 170 20.56 24.91 -9.16
C ALA A 170 20.22 23.92 -10.29
N GLY A 171 19.06 24.16 -10.92
CA GLY A 171 18.39 23.21 -11.80
C GLY A 171 19.25 22.60 -12.89
N ASN A 172 19.02 21.31 -13.16
CA ASN A 172 19.45 20.68 -14.40
C ASN A 172 18.55 21.19 -15.54
N ARG A 173 19.07 21.31 -16.77
CA ARG A 173 18.32 21.90 -17.91
C ARG A 173 17.20 20.99 -18.41
N GLY A 174 17.37 19.68 -18.28
CA GLY A 174 16.37 18.65 -18.56
C GLY A 174 15.64 18.19 -17.29
N ASP A 175 15.19 16.95 -17.29
CA ASP A 175 14.51 16.34 -16.14
C ASP A 175 15.46 16.18 -14.93
N GLY A 176 14.95 16.02 -13.72
CA GLY A 176 15.77 15.60 -12.58
C GLY A 176 16.32 14.20 -12.82
N VAL A 177 15.42 13.22 -12.91
CA VAL A 177 15.71 11.83 -13.31
C VAL A 177 14.98 11.51 -14.61
N ARG A 178 15.71 10.93 -15.58
CA ARG A 178 15.17 10.48 -16.86
C ARG A 178 15.35 8.97 -17.01
N ILE A 179 14.25 8.25 -17.20
CA ILE A 179 14.20 6.82 -17.49
C ILE A 179 13.87 6.66 -18.98
N ASN A 180 14.74 6.01 -19.75
CA ASN A 180 14.56 5.76 -21.19
C ASN A 180 13.95 4.37 -21.46
N ALA A 181 13.50 4.14 -22.70
CA ALA A 181 12.75 2.94 -23.08
C ALA A 181 13.52 1.60 -22.99
N SER A 182 14.85 1.64 -22.82
CA SER A 182 15.66 0.44 -22.55
C SER A 182 15.68 0.05 -21.07
N SER A 183 15.15 0.90 -20.19
CA SER A 183 15.26 0.83 -18.74
C SER A 183 13.94 0.36 -18.11
N HIS A 184 14.02 -0.61 -17.20
CA HIS A 184 12.86 -1.19 -16.54
C HIS A 184 13.18 -1.68 -15.12
N GLY A 185 12.17 -1.71 -14.25
CA GLY A 185 12.33 -2.14 -12.86
C GLY A 185 13.17 -1.20 -11.98
N ASP A 186 13.39 0.04 -12.41
CA ASP A 186 14.17 1.05 -11.66
C ASP A 186 13.41 1.55 -10.43
N LEU A 187 14.14 1.86 -9.35
CA LEU A 187 13.60 2.47 -8.14
C LEU A 187 14.10 3.91 -7.99
N VAL A 188 13.21 4.87 -8.20
CA VAL A 188 13.46 6.28 -7.86
C VAL A 188 12.86 6.56 -6.49
N GLY A 189 13.73 6.60 -5.48
CA GLY A 189 13.40 6.81 -4.08
C GLY A 189 13.64 5.57 -3.24
N GLN A 190 12.64 5.09 -2.50
CA GLN A 190 12.78 3.95 -1.58
C GLN A 190 11.58 3.00 -1.61
N ALA A 191 11.85 1.73 -1.36
CA ALA A 191 10.92 0.76 -0.79
C ALA A 191 11.39 0.45 0.65
N ASP A 192 10.45 0.04 1.51
CA ASP A 192 10.55 -0.09 2.99
C ASP A 192 12.00 -0.26 3.56
N PRO A 193 12.61 0.77 4.19
CA PRO A 193 14.06 0.78 4.39
C PRO A 193 14.56 0.55 5.83
N VAL A 194 15.35 -0.49 6.04
CA VAL A 194 16.27 -0.58 7.19
C VAL A 194 17.47 0.35 6.98
N ALA A 195 17.73 1.30 7.88
CA ALA A 195 18.73 2.36 7.75
C ALA A 195 20.14 2.01 8.27
N GLY A 196 20.27 1.01 9.14
CA GLY A 196 21.56 0.53 9.66
C GLY A 196 21.36 -0.49 10.79
N ILE A 197 22.46 -1.03 11.33
CA ILE A 197 22.42 -1.94 12.48
C ILE A 197 23.48 -1.48 13.48
N SER A 198 23.10 -1.24 14.73
CA SER A 198 24.05 -1.11 15.84
C SER A 198 24.26 -2.46 16.48
N TYR A 199 25.51 -2.83 16.77
CA TYR A 199 25.87 -4.03 17.51
C TYR A 199 26.45 -3.65 18.87
N TYR A 200 26.17 -4.49 19.87
CA TYR A 200 26.63 -4.34 21.25
C TYR A 200 27.22 -5.68 21.73
N SER A 201 28.24 -5.62 22.60
CA SER A 201 28.81 -6.82 23.23
C SER A 201 28.04 -7.16 24.50
N ALA A 202 27.75 -8.44 24.69
CA ALA A 202 27.18 -8.97 25.91
C ALA A 202 28.10 -8.78 27.15
N ASP A 203 29.41 -8.59 26.97
CA ASP A 203 30.35 -8.21 28.04
C ASP A 203 30.01 -6.87 28.71
N SER A 204 29.18 -6.05 28.07
CA SER A 204 28.73 -4.74 28.58
C SER A 204 27.69 -4.88 29.69
N VAL A 205 27.08 -6.06 29.85
CA VAL A 205 26.08 -6.34 30.89
C VAL A 205 26.77 -6.53 32.25
N PRO A 206 26.34 -5.80 33.30
CA PRO A 206 26.98 -5.86 34.60
C PRO A 206 26.68 -7.18 35.34
N THR A 207 27.57 -7.50 36.28
CA THR A 207 27.40 -8.50 37.36
C THR A 207 27.42 -9.97 36.95
N TYR A 208 26.92 -10.37 35.77
CA TYR A 208 26.88 -11.76 35.31
C TYR A 208 27.42 -11.92 33.88
N PRO A 209 28.38 -12.84 33.63
CA PRO A 209 28.89 -13.09 32.29
C PRO A 209 27.86 -13.83 31.44
N VAL A 210 27.41 -13.19 30.37
CA VAL A 210 26.45 -13.75 29.43
C VAL A 210 27.11 -14.92 28.67
N SER A 211 26.59 -16.12 28.88
CA SER A 211 27.00 -17.35 28.17
C SER A 211 26.12 -17.65 26.96
N GLY A 212 24.92 -17.05 26.94
CA GLY A 212 23.93 -17.10 25.87
C GLY A 212 22.90 -15.99 26.09
N TRP A 213 22.37 -15.44 24.99
CA TRP A 213 21.07 -14.77 24.99
C TRP A 213 20.07 -15.66 24.27
N GLN A 214 18.83 -15.67 24.75
CA GLN A 214 17.78 -16.57 24.24
C GLN A 214 16.37 -15.93 24.22
N GLY A 215 16.20 -14.72 24.77
CA GLY A 215 14.91 -14.04 24.78
C GLY A 215 15.03 -12.53 24.91
N ILE A 216 14.12 -11.80 24.26
CA ILE A 216 13.97 -10.35 24.44
C ILE A 216 12.50 -9.89 24.33
N ARG A 217 12.12 -8.94 25.19
CA ARG A 217 10.89 -8.13 25.07
C ARG A 217 11.15 -6.67 25.44
N ALA A 218 10.29 -5.77 24.99
CA ALA A 218 10.22 -4.40 25.50
C ALA A 218 9.92 -4.40 27.02
N GLY A 219 10.55 -3.49 27.76
CA GLY A 219 10.32 -3.26 29.18
C GLY A 219 9.20 -2.25 29.46
N SER A 220 9.11 -1.78 30.70
CA SER A 220 8.08 -0.80 31.12
C SER A 220 8.38 0.64 30.69
N LEU A 221 9.62 0.92 30.25
CA LEU A 221 10.08 2.24 29.84
C LEU A 221 10.56 2.23 28.37
N PRO A 222 10.36 3.32 27.60
CA PRO A 222 10.89 3.42 26.24
C PRO A 222 12.40 3.18 26.18
N GLY A 223 12.85 2.30 25.28
CA GLY A 223 14.26 1.93 25.12
C GLY A 223 14.81 0.98 26.19
N GLN A 224 14.00 0.55 27.15
CA GLN A 224 14.32 -0.53 28.07
C GLN A 224 13.85 -1.88 27.50
N TYR A 225 14.63 -2.92 27.72
CA TYR A 225 14.31 -4.29 27.34
C TYR A 225 14.46 -5.22 28.54
N LEU A 226 13.64 -6.28 28.55
CA LEU A 226 13.86 -7.50 29.29
C LEU A 226 14.65 -8.43 28.37
N MET A 227 15.91 -8.72 28.70
CA MET A 227 16.75 -9.67 27.98
C MET A 227 17.04 -10.88 28.86
N THR A 228 16.92 -12.07 28.31
CA THR A 228 16.98 -13.33 29.06
C THR A 228 17.90 -14.34 28.40
N GLY A 229 18.53 -15.17 29.21
CA GLY A 229 19.44 -16.20 28.74
C GLY A 229 20.12 -16.97 29.87
N THR A 230 21.43 -17.20 29.72
CA THR A 230 22.21 -18.07 30.62
C THR A 230 23.55 -17.43 31.03
N SER A 231 23.95 -17.64 32.28
CA SER A 231 25.23 -17.23 32.88
C SER A 231 25.86 -18.41 33.64
N GLY A 232 26.68 -19.21 32.95
CA GLY A 232 27.21 -20.46 33.48
C GLY A 232 26.08 -21.48 33.70
N SER A 233 25.93 -21.99 34.94
CA SER A 233 24.80 -22.84 35.31
C SER A 233 23.51 -22.06 35.66
N ASN A 234 23.57 -20.72 35.73
CA ASN A 234 22.44 -19.90 36.18
C ASN A 234 21.62 -19.41 35.00
N GLY A 235 20.30 -19.32 35.19
CA GLY A 235 19.47 -18.51 34.31
C GLY A 235 19.73 -17.02 34.54
N LEU A 236 19.62 -16.21 33.49
CA LEU A 236 19.89 -14.77 33.52
C LEU A 236 18.66 -13.98 33.05
N LEU A 237 18.32 -12.93 33.81
CA LEU A 237 17.47 -11.83 33.38
C LEU A 237 18.25 -10.52 33.51
N TYR A 238 18.30 -9.74 32.44
CA TYR A 238 18.77 -8.35 32.44
C TYR A 238 17.60 -7.41 32.13
N VAL A 239 17.52 -6.30 32.86
CA VAL A 239 16.51 -5.26 32.69
C VAL A 239 17.22 -3.92 32.45
N GLY A 240 17.16 -3.38 31.23
CA GLY A 240 17.86 -2.15 30.87
C GLY A 240 17.96 -1.89 29.38
N PRO A 241 18.79 -0.94 28.94
CA PRO A 241 19.00 -0.63 27.52
C PRO A 241 19.60 -1.82 26.74
N ILE A 242 19.28 -1.90 25.44
CA ILE A 242 19.79 -2.93 24.50
C ILE A 242 21.32 -3.02 24.45
N SER A 243 22.01 -1.91 24.77
CA SER A 243 23.47 -1.84 24.84
C SER A 243 24.11 -2.61 26.00
N GLY A 244 23.32 -3.15 26.93
CA GLY A 244 23.79 -3.80 28.16
C GLY A 244 24.26 -2.82 29.25
N VAL A 245 24.48 -1.55 28.92
CA VAL A 245 25.03 -0.55 29.84
C VAL A 245 23.92 0.15 30.64
N GLY A 246 24.05 0.14 31.96
CA GLY A 246 23.18 0.88 32.89
C GLY A 246 21.89 0.16 33.30
N GLY A 247 21.69 -1.09 32.90
CA GLY A 247 20.64 -1.96 33.42
C GLY A 247 21.04 -2.77 34.66
N THR A 248 20.12 -3.61 35.12
CA THR A 248 20.31 -4.50 36.28
C THR A 248 20.17 -5.96 35.86
N SER A 249 21.08 -6.80 36.33
CA SER A 249 21.12 -8.24 36.05
C SER A 249 20.71 -9.06 37.29
N TYR A 250 19.95 -10.13 37.07
CA TYR A 250 19.42 -11.02 38.09
C TYR A 250 19.70 -12.47 37.70
N ALA A 251 20.18 -13.28 38.65
CA ALA A 251 20.14 -14.74 38.51
C ALA A 251 18.70 -15.23 38.70
N VAL A 252 18.22 -16.04 37.76
CA VAL A 252 16.88 -16.64 37.78
C VAL A 252 17.05 -18.15 37.72
N ASN A 253 16.95 -18.78 38.89
CA ASN A 253 17.21 -20.21 39.05
C ASN A 253 15.99 -20.87 39.68
N VAL A 254 15.53 -21.96 39.07
CA VAL A 254 14.48 -22.80 39.66
C VAL A 254 15.01 -23.34 41.01
N PRO A 255 14.37 -23.10 42.17
CA PRO A 255 14.99 -23.32 43.48
C PRO A 255 15.38 -24.77 43.82
N TRP A 256 14.84 -25.74 43.09
CA TRP A 256 15.17 -27.17 43.17
C TRP A 256 16.00 -27.70 41.98
N GLY A 257 16.44 -26.80 41.09
CA GLY A 257 17.28 -27.13 39.94
C GLY A 257 18.78 -27.05 40.22
N THR A 258 19.57 -27.82 39.48
CA THR A 258 21.03 -27.78 39.46
C THR A 258 21.58 -26.82 38.41
N SER A 259 20.75 -26.45 37.41
CA SER A 259 21.03 -25.42 36.41
C SER A 259 19.72 -24.86 35.85
N SER A 260 19.76 -23.65 35.29
CA SER A 260 18.62 -23.02 34.62
C SER A 260 19.06 -22.23 33.37
N SER A 261 18.16 -22.11 32.40
CA SER A 261 18.32 -21.35 31.15
C SER A 261 16.98 -20.67 30.86
N LEU A 262 16.96 -19.36 30.63
CA LEU A 262 15.73 -18.64 30.30
C LEU A 262 15.62 -18.45 28.79
N TYR A 263 14.39 -18.50 28.27
CA TYR A 263 14.04 -18.10 26.90
C TYR A 263 13.13 -16.86 26.98
N GLY A 264 11.95 -16.86 26.38
CA GLY A 264 11.08 -15.68 26.30
C GLY A 264 10.66 -15.08 27.66
N PRO A 265 10.89 -13.77 27.88
CA PRO A 265 10.28 -13.01 28.95
C PRO A 265 8.91 -12.45 28.50
N ASN A 266 8.07 -12.03 29.44
CA ASN A 266 6.88 -11.21 29.21
C ASN A 266 6.61 -10.32 30.43
N LEU A 267 6.12 -9.10 30.20
CA LEU A 267 5.77 -8.13 31.24
C LEU A 267 4.25 -7.94 31.26
N LEU A 268 3.62 -8.19 32.41
CA LEU A 268 2.19 -8.00 32.60
C LEU A 268 1.86 -6.55 32.97
N SER A 269 0.60 -6.16 32.75
CA SER A 269 0.12 -4.78 32.96
C SER A 269 0.10 -4.34 34.43
N ASP A 270 0.21 -5.28 35.37
CA ASP A 270 0.38 -5.02 36.81
C ASP A 270 1.86 -4.86 37.23
N GLY A 271 2.80 -5.01 36.29
CA GLY A 271 4.24 -4.95 36.54
C GLY A 271 4.89 -6.27 36.94
N SER A 272 4.13 -7.37 37.01
CA SER A 272 4.69 -8.70 37.23
C SER A 272 5.31 -9.28 35.95
N LEU A 273 6.31 -10.15 36.12
CA LEU A 273 6.99 -10.86 35.05
C LEU A 273 6.40 -12.25 34.87
N GLN A 274 6.34 -12.70 33.63
CA GLN A 274 6.31 -14.12 33.29
C GLN A 274 7.63 -14.45 32.60
N LEU A 275 8.36 -15.44 33.10
CA LEU A 275 9.62 -15.89 32.50
C LEU A 275 9.52 -17.38 32.22
N VAL A 276 9.74 -17.81 30.99
CA VAL A 276 9.83 -19.23 30.65
C VAL A 276 11.26 -19.66 30.38
N GLY A 277 11.53 -20.94 30.61
CA GLY A 277 12.88 -21.47 30.61
C GLY A 277 12.91 -22.99 30.69
N THR A 278 14.11 -23.51 30.86
CA THR A 278 14.38 -24.90 31.26
C THR A 278 15.25 -24.96 32.50
N TYR A 279 15.10 -26.05 33.25
CA TYR A 279 15.99 -26.41 34.33
C TYR A 279 16.32 -27.91 34.30
N ARG A 280 17.42 -28.27 34.95
CA ARG A 280 17.76 -29.67 35.22
C ARG A 280 17.69 -29.93 36.71
N ALA A 281 17.24 -31.12 37.10
CA ALA A 281 17.34 -31.64 38.47
C ALA A 281 18.34 -32.81 38.59
N GLY A 282 19.02 -33.15 37.49
CA GLY A 282 19.95 -34.27 37.34
C GLY A 282 20.64 -34.23 35.97
N SER A 283 21.26 -35.33 35.53
CA SER A 283 21.95 -35.37 34.22
C SER A 283 21.01 -35.60 33.03
N ASP A 284 19.94 -36.38 33.20
CA ASP A 284 19.30 -37.10 32.09
C ASP A 284 17.91 -36.57 31.67
N VAL A 285 17.38 -35.54 32.36
CA VAL A 285 16.05 -34.95 32.07
C VAL A 285 16.14 -33.42 32.07
N VAL A 286 15.51 -32.79 31.08
CA VAL A 286 15.35 -31.34 30.98
C VAL A 286 13.88 -30.99 31.11
N ASN A 287 13.54 -30.24 32.15
CA ASN A 287 12.17 -29.85 32.47
C ASN A 287 11.93 -28.39 32.05
N GLY A 288 10.73 -28.08 31.58
CA GLY A 288 10.31 -26.70 31.36
C GLY A 288 9.96 -26.01 32.67
N PHE A 289 10.02 -24.69 32.70
CA PHE A 289 9.42 -23.92 33.80
C PHE A 289 8.78 -22.62 33.35
N LEU A 290 7.87 -22.14 34.19
CA LEU A 290 7.32 -20.80 34.20
C LEU A 290 7.57 -20.18 35.59
N PHE A 291 8.11 -18.97 35.62
CA PHE A 291 8.10 -18.11 36.80
C PHE A 291 7.02 -17.03 36.64
N GLN A 292 6.27 -16.73 37.71
CA GLN A 292 5.35 -15.61 37.77
C GLN A 292 5.56 -14.78 39.04
N GLY A 293 5.92 -13.51 38.89
CA GLY A 293 6.15 -12.60 40.03
C GLY A 293 7.05 -11.41 39.70
N THR A 294 7.52 -10.71 40.71
CA THR A 294 8.43 -9.55 40.56
C THR A 294 9.91 -9.94 40.63
N THR A 295 10.82 -9.04 40.24
CA THR A 295 12.28 -9.26 40.37
C THR A 295 12.75 -9.44 41.82
N SER A 296 11.98 -8.96 42.80
CA SER A 296 12.22 -9.19 44.23
C SER A 296 11.87 -10.62 44.70
N GLU A 297 11.15 -11.39 43.89
CA GLU A 297 10.58 -12.69 44.26
C GLU A 297 11.22 -13.86 43.51
N LEU A 298 12.30 -13.62 42.75
CA LEU A 298 13.00 -14.63 41.94
C LEU A 298 13.55 -15.83 42.74
N SER A 299 13.64 -15.73 44.07
CA SER A 299 14.04 -16.83 44.97
C SER A 299 12.85 -17.59 45.59
N GLN A 300 11.60 -17.17 45.36
CA GLN A 300 10.42 -17.74 46.00
C GLN A 300 9.95 -18.98 45.23
N SER A 301 10.06 -20.17 45.83
CA SER A 301 9.68 -21.43 45.19
C SER A 301 8.20 -21.50 44.79
N ALA A 302 7.31 -20.81 45.51
CA ALA A 302 5.88 -20.73 45.19
C ALA A 302 5.57 -20.01 43.87
N ASN A 303 6.53 -19.26 43.32
CA ASN A 303 6.37 -18.50 42.09
C ASN A 303 6.87 -19.27 40.85
N TYR A 304 7.37 -20.49 41.01
CA TYR A 304 7.83 -21.36 39.92
C TYR A 304 6.88 -22.54 39.73
N THR A 305 6.52 -22.78 38.47
CA THR A 305 5.73 -23.93 38.02
C THR A 305 6.57 -24.73 37.03
N THR A 306 6.69 -26.04 37.25
CA THR A 306 7.28 -26.96 36.26
C THR A 306 6.29 -27.17 35.11
N ILE A 307 6.76 -27.06 33.87
CA ILE A 307 6.00 -27.38 32.66
C ILE A 307 6.70 -28.56 32.00
N ASP A 308 6.13 -29.75 32.19
CA ASP A 308 6.60 -30.98 31.57
C ASP A 308 5.58 -31.48 30.57
N TYR A 309 6.01 -31.73 29.33
CA TYR A 309 5.17 -32.37 28.34
C TYR A 309 4.99 -33.86 28.72
N PRO A 310 3.77 -34.44 28.66
CA PRO A 310 3.52 -35.78 29.19
C PRO A 310 4.39 -36.86 28.55
N GLY A 311 5.27 -37.45 29.36
CA GLY A 311 6.20 -38.49 28.92
C GLY A 311 7.47 -37.96 28.24
N ALA A 312 7.70 -36.65 28.15
CA ALA A 312 8.92 -36.08 27.58
C ALA A 312 10.18 -36.36 28.43
N GLN A 313 11.33 -36.61 27.78
CA GLN A 313 12.64 -36.56 28.42
C GLN A 313 13.23 -35.14 28.41
N TYR A 314 12.89 -34.37 27.37
CA TYR A 314 13.28 -32.98 27.21
C TYR A 314 12.04 -32.14 26.92
N THR A 315 11.72 -31.18 27.78
CA THR A 315 10.72 -30.14 27.54
C THR A 315 11.40 -28.78 27.53
N TYR A 316 11.27 -28.02 26.45
CA TYR A 316 11.79 -26.67 26.30
C TYR A 316 10.64 -25.68 26.12
N VAL A 317 10.53 -24.65 26.96
CA VAL A 317 9.48 -23.62 26.86
C VAL A 317 10.09 -22.31 26.37
N HIS A 318 9.90 -21.99 25.09
CA HIS A 318 10.66 -20.97 24.39
C HIS A 318 10.08 -19.56 24.48
N SER A 319 8.76 -19.39 24.54
CA SER A 319 8.15 -18.05 24.59
C SER A 319 6.82 -18.05 25.33
N THR A 320 6.46 -16.92 25.92
CA THR A 320 5.19 -16.73 26.65
C THR A 320 4.57 -15.38 26.33
N MET A 321 3.25 -15.33 26.15
CA MET A 321 2.49 -14.09 26.01
C MET A 321 1.00 -14.33 26.25
N GLY A 322 0.31 -13.35 26.83
CA GLY A 322 -1.17 -13.32 26.90
C GLY A 322 -1.83 -14.49 27.63
N GLY A 323 -1.13 -15.12 28.60
CA GLY A 323 -1.63 -16.27 29.35
C GLY A 323 -1.28 -17.64 28.75
N LEU A 324 -0.53 -17.68 27.65
CA LEU A 324 -0.04 -18.90 27.01
C LEU A 324 1.49 -18.93 26.98
N ALA A 325 2.06 -20.13 26.93
CA ALA A 325 3.44 -20.37 26.55
C ALA A 325 3.52 -21.34 25.35
N VAL A 326 4.61 -21.28 24.58
CA VAL A 326 4.91 -22.24 23.50
C VAL A 326 6.27 -22.88 23.73
N GLY A 327 6.39 -24.14 23.32
CA GLY A 327 7.58 -24.94 23.55
C GLY A 327 7.69 -26.15 22.62
N ASN A 328 8.75 -26.92 22.82
CA ASN A 328 9.08 -28.15 22.10
C ASN A 328 9.37 -29.28 23.09
N ALA A 329 9.02 -30.52 22.73
CA ALA A 329 9.24 -31.71 23.55
C ALA A 329 9.79 -32.91 22.75
N ASP A 330 10.65 -33.73 23.38
CA ASP A 330 11.26 -34.93 22.80
C ASP A 330 11.52 -36.05 23.85
N GLY A 331 11.48 -37.31 23.37
CA GLY A 331 11.90 -38.53 24.10
C GLY A 331 10.96 -38.98 25.23
N PRO A 332 11.10 -40.18 25.82
CA PRO A 332 11.91 -41.31 25.39
C PRO A 332 11.09 -42.22 24.45
N GLU A 333 10.97 -41.81 23.19
CA GLU A 333 10.50 -42.65 22.09
C GLU A 333 11.63 -43.66 21.77
N GLY A 334 11.57 -44.85 22.39
CA GLY A 334 12.71 -45.78 22.48
C GLY A 334 13.37 -46.17 21.14
N ASP A 335 14.70 -46.09 21.11
CA ASP A 335 15.62 -46.43 20.00
C ASP A 335 15.32 -45.83 18.60
N ALA A 336 14.32 -44.95 18.49
CA ALA A 336 14.19 -44.07 17.34
C ALA A 336 15.24 -42.93 17.44
N PRO A 337 15.89 -42.52 16.34
CA PRO A 337 16.78 -41.36 16.38
C PRO A 337 16.00 -40.10 16.76
N LEU A 338 16.55 -39.32 17.69
CA LEU A 338 16.05 -38.00 18.10
C LEU A 338 15.68 -37.16 16.86
N GLY A 339 14.45 -36.66 16.78
CA GLY A 339 14.04 -35.76 15.69
C GLY A 339 12.61 -35.92 15.17
N THR A 340 11.63 -36.21 16.03
CA THR A 340 10.21 -35.99 15.71
C THR A 340 9.77 -34.58 16.08
N GLY A 341 10.24 -34.02 17.20
CA GLY A 341 10.05 -32.62 17.59
C GLY A 341 8.58 -32.25 17.75
N HIS A 342 8.06 -32.35 18.98
CA HIS A 342 6.67 -32.03 19.28
C HIS A 342 6.53 -30.60 19.80
N ALA A 343 6.11 -29.67 18.94
CA ALA A 343 5.72 -28.33 19.38
C ALA A 343 4.38 -28.33 20.14
N PHE A 344 4.27 -27.49 21.16
CA PHE A 344 3.05 -27.36 21.95
C PHE A 344 2.73 -25.91 22.37
N VAL A 345 1.45 -25.66 22.64
CA VAL A 345 0.92 -24.55 23.43
C VAL A 345 0.62 -25.05 24.85
N TYR A 346 1.06 -24.32 25.86
CA TYR A 346 0.70 -24.51 27.27
C TYR A 346 -0.19 -23.35 27.74
N ASP A 347 -1.37 -23.66 28.26
CA ASP A 347 -2.28 -22.69 28.88
C ASP A 347 -1.95 -22.54 30.38
N ILE A 348 -1.58 -21.32 30.78
CA ILE A 348 -1.06 -21.04 32.13
C ILE A 348 -2.17 -21.13 33.20
N ALA A 349 -3.43 -20.85 32.84
CA ALA A 349 -4.54 -20.81 33.80
C ALA A 349 -5.10 -22.23 34.10
N THR A 350 -4.99 -23.14 33.14
CA THR A 350 -5.56 -24.50 33.21
C THR A 350 -4.51 -25.61 33.28
N ALA A 351 -3.24 -25.28 33.03
CA ALA A 351 -2.14 -26.21 32.81
C ALA A 351 -2.35 -27.22 31.66
N ALA A 352 -3.25 -26.89 30.71
CA ALA A 352 -3.50 -27.72 29.54
C ALA A 352 -2.36 -27.59 28.51
N ILE A 353 -2.02 -28.71 27.87
CA ILE A 353 -1.04 -28.79 26.77
C ILE A 353 -1.79 -29.18 25.49
N THR A 354 -1.50 -28.51 24.38
CA THR A 354 -2.10 -28.77 23.07
C THR A 354 -1.03 -28.70 21.98
N ASP A 355 -0.96 -29.71 21.13
CA ASP A 355 0.08 -29.79 20.11
C ASP A 355 -0.08 -28.73 19.01
N ILE A 356 1.06 -28.31 18.46
CA ILE A 356 1.17 -27.47 17.27
C ILE A 356 1.70 -28.38 16.16
N VAL A 357 0.86 -28.74 15.20
CA VAL A 357 1.23 -29.62 14.08
C VAL A 357 1.00 -28.88 12.78
N TYR A 358 2.08 -28.59 12.05
CA TYR A 358 1.97 -28.03 10.71
C TYR A 358 1.27 -29.05 9.80
N PRO A 359 0.29 -28.65 8.95
CA PRO A 359 -0.52 -29.60 8.18
C PRO A 359 0.30 -30.56 7.32
N GLY A 360 0.34 -31.83 7.76
CA GLY A 360 1.05 -32.90 7.07
C GLY A 360 2.57 -32.93 7.29
N SER A 361 3.14 -32.18 8.23
CA SER A 361 4.58 -32.25 8.53
C SER A 361 5.02 -33.58 9.14
N THR A 362 6.30 -33.92 8.98
CA THR A 362 6.97 -34.98 9.78
C THR A 362 7.42 -34.47 11.15
N THR A 363 7.81 -33.20 11.25
CA THR A 363 8.24 -32.52 12.48
C THR A 363 7.68 -31.10 12.54
N THR A 364 7.39 -30.57 13.73
CA THR A 364 6.99 -29.16 13.91
C THR A 364 7.59 -28.61 15.20
N THR A 365 8.23 -27.45 15.11
CA THR A 365 8.80 -26.75 16.26
C THR A 365 8.16 -25.37 16.43
N ALA A 366 8.04 -24.87 17.66
CA ALA A 366 7.53 -23.54 17.98
C ALA A 366 8.47 -22.81 18.96
N TYR A 367 8.81 -21.57 18.62
CA TYR A 367 9.80 -20.79 19.36
C TYR A 367 9.30 -19.39 19.74
N GLY A 368 8.38 -18.80 18.97
CA GLY A 368 7.82 -17.50 19.25
C GLY A 368 6.30 -17.49 19.33
N ILE A 369 5.74 -16.77 20.31
CA ILE A 369 4.31 -16.43 20.36
C ILE A 369 4.11 -14.92 20.55
N TRP A 370 3.14 -14.35 19.84
CA TRP A 370 2.66 -12.99 20.00
C TRP A 370 1.16 -12.96 20.23
N SER A 371 0.68 -12.17 21.18
CA SER A 371 -0.75 -11.94 21.38
C SER A 371 -1.22 -10.77 20.51
N ASN A 372 -2.21 -11.03 19.66
CA ASN A 372 -2.90 -10.02 18.85
C ASN A 372 -4.10 -9.40 19.59
N GLY A 373 -4.25 -9.70 20.89
CA GLY A 373 -5.37 -9.31 21.73
C GLY A 373 -6.49 -10.35 21.79
N GLN A 374 -7.33 -10.24 22.83
CA GLN A 374 -8.39 -11.22 23.13
C GLN A 374 -7.82 -12.65 23.21
N SER A 375 -8.40 -13.62 22.50
CA SER A 375 -7.94 -15.01 22.42
C SER A 375 -7.05 -15.29 21.20
N LYS A 376 -6.62 -14.26 20.46
CA LYS A 376 -5.92 -14.42 19.16
C LYS A 376 -4.41 -14.26 19.33
N PHE A 377 -3.68 -15.18 18.75
CA PHE A 377 -2.22 -15.25 18.81
C PHE A 377 -1.63 -15.51 17.43
N THR A 378 -0.38 -15.12 17.21
CA THR A 378 0.43 -15.59 16.09
C THR A 378 1.62 -16.35 16.65
N ILE A 379 1.85 -17.55 16.14
CA ILE A 379 2.94 -18.46 16.55
C ILE A 379 3.90 -18.63 15.37
N VAL A 380 5.19 -18.74 15.68
CA VAL A 380 6.26 -18.96 14.69
C VAL A 380 7.23 -20.06 15.13
N GLY A 381 7.83 -20.69 14.14
CA GLY A 381 8.79 -21.78 14.30
C GLY A 381 9.22 -22.35 12.97
N GLY A 382 9.46 -23.66 12.91
CA GLY A 382 9.79 -24.36 11.67
C GLY A 382 9.24 -25.80 11.61
N PHE A 383 9.08 -26.33 10.41
CA PHE A 383 8.54 -27.66 10.13
C PHE A 383 9.36 -28.39 9.06
N SER A 384 9.16 -29.70 8.93
CA SER A 384 9.71 -30.53 7.84
C SER A 384 8.59 -31.30 7.12
N ALA A 385 8.71 -31.52 5.81
CA ALA A 385 7.67 -32.11 4.98
C ALA A 385 7.75 -33.66 4.85
N PRO A 386 6.68 -34.35 4.40
CA PRO A 386 6.70 -35.80 4.17
C PRO A 386 7.80 -36.25 3.21
N GLY A 387 8.66 -37.15 3.68
CA GLY A 387 9.80 -37.66 2.92
C GLY A 387 11.12 -36.92 3.20
N GLU A 388 11.08 -35.82 3.95
CA GLU A 388 12.25 -35.24 4.59
C GLU A 388 12.55 -36.01 5.90
N THR A 389 13.83 -36.24 6.17
CA THR A 389 14.30 -37.05 7.30
C THR A 389 14.24 -36.28 8.63
N PRO A 390 14.29 -36.96 9.78
CA PRO A 390 14.48 -36.32 11.10
C PRO A 390 15.65 -35.32 11.11
N ASP A 391 16.75 -35.66 10.42
CA ASP A 391 17.96 -34.82 10.28
C ASP A 391 17.84 -33.69 9.23
N GLY A 392 16.62 -33.34 8.80
CA GLY A 392 16.35 -32.19 7.92
C GLY A 392 15.45 -32.51 6.72
N LEU A 393 14.83 -31.49 6.13
CA LEU A 393 15.43 -30.16 5.93
C LEU A 393 14.38 -29.04 6.03
N SER A 394 14.41 -28.28 7.13
CA SER A 394 13.27 -27.47 7.59
C SER A 394 12.98 -26.16 6.83
N HIS A 395 11.72 -25.75 6.90
CA HIS A 395 11.15 -24.47 6.47
C HIS A 395 10.60 -23.71 7.67
N ALA A 396 10.65 -22.37 7.67
CA ALA A 396 10.03 -21.57 8.72
C ALA A 396 8.52 -21.45 8.49
N PHE A 397 7.73 -21.16 9.54
CA PHE A 397 6.30 -20.86 9.39
C PHE A 397 5.81 -19.72 10.28
N MET A 398 4.71 -19.11 9.84
CA MET A 398 3.81 -18.32 10.69
C MET A 398 2.41 -18.94 10.67
N VAL A 399 1.70 -18.89 11.81
CA VAL A 399 0.33 -19.38 11.96
C VAL A 399 -0.45 -18.51 12.95
N ASP A 400 -1.73 -18.28 12.68
CA ASP A 400 -2.67 -17.70 13.65
C ASP A 400 -3.30 -18.81 14.50
N TYR A 401 -3.36 -18.60 15.83
CA TYR A 401 -4.00 -19.49 16.79
C TYR A 401 -5.12 -18.75 17.55
N ASP A 402 -6.25 -19.42 17.76
CA ASP A 402 -7.35 -18.92 18.60
C ASP A 402 -7.55 -19.80 19.83
N ALA A 403 -7.11 -19.31 20.99
CA ALA A 403 -7.21 -20.00 22.27
C ALA A 403 -8.66 -20.26 22.73
N SER A 404 -9.65 -19.53 22.20
CA SER A 404 -11.07 -19.77 22.54
C SER A 404 -11.68 -20.98 21.82
N THR A 405 -11.04 -21.45 20.76
CA THR A 405 -11.51 -22.58 19.93
C THR A 405 -10.47 -23.68 19.73
N GLY A 406 -9.20 -23.44 20.11
CA GLY A 406 -8.07 -24.32 19.83
C GLY A 406 -7.68 -24.39 18.34
N ALA A 407 -8.17 -23.46 17.51
CA ALA A 407 -8.04 -23.55 16.06
C ALA A 407 -6.80 -22.82 15.51
N TYR A 408 -6.12 -23.46 14.55
CA TYR A 408 -5.02 -22.87 13.76
C TYR A 408 -5.52 -22.40 12.38
N SER A 409 -4.97 -21.29 11.87
CA SER A 409 -5.29 -20.73 10.56
C SER A 409 -4.11 -19.95 9.94
N HIS A 410 -4.19 -19.66 8.64
CA HIS A 410 -3.15 -18.91 7.90
C HIS A 410 -1.72 -19.47 7.97
N TRP A 411 -1.55 -20.79 8.13
CA TRP A 411 -0.27 -21.48 7.95
C TRP A 411 0.45 -20.99 6.68
N THR A 412 1.55 -20.27 6.85
CA THR A 412 2.31 -19.66 5.76
C THR A 412 3.79 -20.04 5.92
N PRO A 413 4.39 -20.76 4.95
CA PRO A 413 5.80 -21.12 5.00
C PRO A 413 6.69 -19.96 4.55
N PHE A 414 7.92 -19.94 5.06
CA PHE A 414 8.94 -18.93 4.74
C PHE A 414 10.30 -19.59 4.53
N ASP A 415 10.98 -19.16 3.47
CA ASP A 415 12.32 -19.59 3.09
C ASP A 415 13.26 -18.40 2.91
N TYR A 416 14.53 -18.60 3.25
CA TYR A 416 15.59 -17.60 3.16
C TYR A 416 15.85 -17.17 1.69
N PRO A 417 15.60 -15.90 1.32
CA PRO A 417 15.68 -15.47 -0.08
C PRO A 417 17.07 -14.99 -0.50
N ASN A 418 17.96 -14.67 0.45
CA ASN A 418 19.26 -14.04 0.21
C ASN A 418 20.40 -15.08 0.02
N GLY A 419 20.05 -16.32 -0.36
CA GLY A 419 20.99 -17.42 -0.57
C GLY A 419 21.79 -17.33 -1.89
N VAL A 420 22.90 -18.06 -1.96
CA VAL A 420 23.67 -18.21 -3.21
C VAL A 420 22.85 -18.98 -4.24
N VAL A 421 22.79 -18.48 -5.48
CA VAL A 421 22.03 -19.12 -6.59
C VAL A 421 22.49 -20.56 -6.81
N GLY A 422 21.54 -21.51 -6.78
CA GLY A 422 21.83 -22.95 -6.90
C GLY A 422 22.21 -23.63 -5.58
N LYS A 423 22.06 -22.94 -4.44
CA LYS A 423 22.14 -23.52 -3.10
C LYS A 423 20.79 -23.45 -2.42
N ASP A 424 20.35 -24.58 -1.88
CA ASP A 424 19.18 -24.64 -1.01
C ASP A 424 19.58 -24.21 0.41
N TYR A 425 18.67 -23.56 1.12
CA TYR A 425 18.80 -23.26 2.55
C TYR A 425 17.72 -24.01 3.35
N VAL A 426 17.99 -24.21 4.63
CA VAL A 426 17.03 -24.55 5.68
C VAL A 426 16.75 -23.26 6.43
N THR A 427 15.48 -22.99 6.73
CA THR A 427 15.02 -21.72 7.31
C THR A 427 14.22 -21.99 8.57
N HIS A 428 14.40 -21.18 9.61
CA HIS A 428 13.68 -21.34 10.88
C HIS A 428 13.42 -19.98 11.56
N PHE A 429 12.27 -19.81 12.21
CA PHE A 429 11.95 -18.61 13.00
C PHE A 429 12.06 -18.88 14.50
N GLN A 430 13.01 -18.17 15.14
CA GLN A 430 13.37 -18.29 16.56
C GLN A 430 12.54 -17.36 17.46
N GLY A 431 11.97 -16.29 16.92
CA GLY A 431 11.24 -15.30 17.71
C GLY A 431 10.35 -14.38 16.89
N ILE A 432 9.38 -13.75 17.55
CA ILE A 432 8.39 -12.83 16.98
C ILE A 432 8.14 -11.65 17.91
N SER A 433 8.02 -10.45 17.36
CA SER A 433 7.40 -9.27 17.98
C SER A 433 6.45 -8.59 16.99
N GLY A 434 5.32 -8.08 17.49
CA GLY A 434 4.27 -7.39 16.73
C GLY A 434 3.95 -6.02 17.33
N GLU A 435 4.98 -5.26 17.70
CA GLU A 435 4.87 -3.93 18.31
C GLU A 435 4.20 -2.88 17.40
N GLU A 436 4.40 -2.95 16.08
CA GLU A 436 3.62 -2.20 15.10
C GLU A 436 2.41 -3.03 14.64
N LYS A 437 1.20 -2.49 14.80
CA LYS A 437 -0.03 -3.22 14.46
C LYS A 437 -0.06 -3.60 12.97
N GLY A 438 -0.06 -4.90 12.69
CA GLY A 438 -0.08 -5.44 11.33
C GLY A 438 1.30 -5.64 10.70
N VAL A 439 2.37 -5.44 11.47
CA VAL A 439 3.75 -5.77 11.08
C VAL A 439 4.36 -6.67 12.15
N TYR A 440 4.85 -7.83 11.74
CA TYR A 440 5.63 -8.70 12.58
C TYR A 440 7.10 -8.54 12.24
N THR A 441 7.90 -8.51 13.29
CA THR A 441 9.37 -8.55 13.25
C THR A 441 9.79 -9.90 13.79
N LEU A 442 10.65 -10.60 13.06
CA LEU A 442 11.00 -11.98 13.32
C LEU A 442 12.52 -12.11 13.46
N ALA A 443 12.93 -12.97 14.39
CA ALA A 443 14.28 -13.50 14.46
C ALA A 443 14.32 -14.79 13.63
N ALA A 444 15.22 -14.86 12.66
CA ALA A 444 15.28 -15.98 11.71
C ALA A 444 16.71 -16.50 11.58
N ASP A 445 16.87 -17.82 11.58
CA ASP A 445 18.13 -18.48 11.29
C ASP A 445 18.03 -19.25 9.98
N SER A 446 19.14 -19.32 9.23
CA SER A 446 19.16 -19.96 7.92
C SER A 446 20.49 -20.66 7.64
N ALA A 447 20.47 -21.94 7.26
CA ALA A 447 21.68 -22.75 7.06
C ALA A 447 21.70 -23.41 5.68
N GLN A 448 22.85 -23.38 5.00
CA GLN A 448 22.96 -23.89 3.63
C GLN A 448 23.00 -25.44 3.59
N ARG A 449 22.17 -26.05 2.73
CA ARG A 449 22.05 -27.52 2.63
C ARG A 449 23.34 -28.17 2.09
N GLY A 450 23.73 -29.31 2.68
CA GLY A 450 24.79 -30.19 2.16
C GLY A 450 26.23 -29.67 2.28
N THR A 451 26.47 -28.68 3.14
CA THR A 451 27.77 -28.00 3.29
C THR A 451 28.11 -27.73 4.74
N ALA A 452 29.41 -27.63 5.04
CA ALA A 452 29.92 -27.17 6.34
C ALA A 452 29.94 -25.62 6.45
N ASP A 453 29.09 -24.94 5.67
CA ASP A 453 28.99 -23.48 5.64
C ASP A 453 28.20 -23.00 6.89
N PRO A 454 28.51 -21.80 7.43
CA PRO A 454 27.88 -21.31 8.66
C PRO A 454 26.40 -20.94 8.47
N ALA A 455 25.63 -20.98 9.56
CA ALA A 455 24.29 -20.41 9.57
C ALA A 455 24.32 -18.87 9.59
N GLN A 456 23.30 -18.28 8.96
CA GLN A 456 23.07 -16.86 8.81
C GLN A 456 21.82 -16.45 9.57
N GLY A 457 22.02 -15.63 10.60
CA GLY A 457 20.95 -14.98 11.34
C GLY A 457 20.42 -13.77 10.57
N SER A 458 19.11 -13.52 10.64
CA SER A 458 18.41 -12.43 9.98
C SER A 458 17.34 -11.81 10.87
N TRP A 459 17.16 -10.49 10.77
CA TRP A 459 15.93 -9.83 11.17
C TRP A 459 14.99 -9.79 9.96
N VAL A 460 13.71 -10.14 10.15
CA VAL A 460 12.74 -10.20 9.06
C VAL A 460 11.49 -9.40 9.41
N SER A 461 11.04 -8.54 8.49
CA SER A 461 9.75 -7.85 8.61
C SER A 461 8.70 -8.51 7.72
N VAL A 462 7.59 -8.95 8.31
CA VAL A 462 6.43 -9.55 7.63
C VAL A 462 5.19 -8.70 7.91
N ARG A 463 4.65 -8.05 6.88
CA ARG A 463 3.38 -7.32 6.97
C ARG A 463 2.20 -8.29 6.81
N ARG A 464 1.08 -8.02 7.50
CA ARG A 464 -0.17 -8.81 7.36
C ARG A 464 -0.96 -8.36 6.12
N ASN A 465 -1.35 -9.32 5.28
CA ASN A 465 -2.41 -9.15 4.29
C ASN A 465 -3.77 -9.21 5.01
N THR A 466 -4.87 -8.79 4.37
CA THR A 466 -6.18 -8.69 5.08
C THR A 466 -7.32 -9.49 4.49
N ASP A 467 -6.98 -10.52 3.73
CA ASP A 467 -7.59 -11.82 3.97
C ASP A 467 -7.18 -12.40 5.35
N GLY A 468 -6.15 -11.84 6.00
CA GLY A 468 -5.60 -12.28 7.29
C GLY A 468 -4.31 -13.10 7.15
N SER A 469 -3.89 -13.43 5.92
CA SER A 469 -2.66 -14.15 5.64
C SER A 469 -1.41 -13.30 5.87
N PHE A 470 -0.25 -13.95 5.94
CA PHE A 470 1.04 -13.28 6.09
C PHE A 470 1.63 -12.92 4.72
N GLY A 471 2.18 -11.71 4.58
CA GLY A 471 2.84 -11.26 3.36
C GLY A 471 4.26 -11.83 3.20
N SER A 472 4.95 -11.47 2.13
CA SER A 472 6.37 -11.83 1.94
C SER A 472 7.25 -11.13 2.98
N GLY A 473 8.24 -11.86 3.53
CA GLY A 473 9.24 -11.28 4.43
C GLY A 473 10.24 -10.39 3.72
N VAL A 474 10.61 -9.26 4.36
CA VAL A 474 11.77 -8.43 4.01
C VAL A 474 12.91 -8.81 4.95
N TRP A 475 13.99 -9.38 4.41
CA TRP A 475 15.07 -10.00 5.17
C TRP A 475 16.30 -9.10 5.27
N VAL A 476 16.87 -9.01 6.48
CA VAL A 476 18.09 -8.27 6.79
C VAL A 476 19.07 -9.17 7.53
N ASP A 477 20.05 -9.66 6.79
CA ASP A 477 21.12 -10.52 7.29
C ASP A 477 21.93 -9.79 8.38
N LEU A 478 22.00 -10.36 9.57
CA LEU A 478 22.74 -9.83 10.69
C LEU A 478 24.16 -10.41 10.68
N ASN A 479 25.14 -9.54 10.51
CA ASN A 479 26.55 -9.90 10.40
C ASN A 479 27.34 -9.14 11.48
N ALA A 480 27.69 -9.83 12.56
CA ALA A 480 28.36 -9.20 13.69
C ALA A 480 29.75 -8.65 13.30
N PRO A 481 30.18 -7.49 13.86
CA PRO A 481 31.46 -6.90 13.53
C PRO A 481 32.65 -7.79 13.91
N GLY A 482 33.64 -7.90 13.03
CA GLY A 482 34.92 -8.56 13.32
C GLY A 482 34.94 -10.08 13.09
N VAL A 483 33.83 -10.69 12.69
CA VAL A 483 33.79 -12.09 12.23
C VAL A 483 33.67 -12.19 10.71
N ASP A 484 34.10 -13.33 10.15
CA ASP A 484 33.93 -13.64 8.74
C ASP A 484 32.62 -14.41 8.55
N PRO A 485 31.56 -13.82 7.96
CA PRO A 485 30.26 -14.47 7.85
C PRO A 485 30.27 -15.66 6.88
N SER A 486 31.30 -15.83 6.05
CA SER A 486 31.49 -17.04 5.25
C SER A 486 32.10 -18.21 6.03
N LYS A 487 32.50 -17.99 7.30
CA LYS A 487 33.15 -19.00 8.16
C LYS A 487 32.64 -19.02 9.62
N SER A 488 31.70 -18.15 9.96
CA SER A 488 31.25 -17.93 11.35
C SER A 488 29.74 -18.01 11.40
N ILE A 489 29.22 -18.90 12.24
CA ILE A 489 27.79 -19.05 12.49
C ILE A 489 27.33 -17.76 13.17
N THR A 490 26.34 -17.08 12.59
CA THR A 490 25.58 -16.04 13.30
C THR A 490 24.16 -16.55 13.46
N SER A 491 23.62 -16.45 14.68
CA SER A 491 22.24 -16.82 15.00
C SER A 491 21.52 -15.63 15.62
N VAL A 492 20.19 -15.60 15.50
CA VAL A 492 19.30 -14.62 16.13
C VAL A 492 18.29 -15.37 16.97
N ASP A 493 18.53 -15.46 18.28
CA ASP A 493 17.69 -16.25 19.17
C ASP A 493 16.35 -15.55 19.47
N SER A 494 16.26 -14.21 19.42
CA SER A 494 15.01 -13.49 19.73
C SER A 494 14.94 -12.04 19.23
N VAL A 495 13.72 -11.47 19.19
CA VAL A 495 13.41 -10.12 18.68
C VAL A 495 12.33 -9.38 19.48
N ALA A 496 12.51 -8.07 19.63
CA ALA A 496 11.57 -7.09 20.21
C ALA A 496 11.56 -5.84 19.31
N GLY A 497 10.65 -5.83 18.33
CA GLY A 497 10.54 -4.80 17.32
C GLY A 497 11.81 -4.76 16.47
N ASN A 498 12.57 -3.69 16.63
CA ASN A 498 13.86 -3.49 15.96
C ASN A 498 15.06 -4.09 16.72
N ALA A 499 14.91 -4.43 18.00
CA ALA A 499 16.00 -4.96 18.82
C ALA A 499 16.05 -6.49 18.72
N VAL A 500 17.26 -7.04 18.67
CA VAL A 500 17.52 -8.48 18.57
C VAL A 500 18.63 -8.90 19.52
N VAL A 501 18.60 -10.16 19.91
CA VAL A 501 19.68 -10.81 20.65
C VAL A 501 20.03 -12.13 19.98
N GLY A 502 21.30 -12.53 20.09
CA GLY A 502 21.70 -13.86 19.68
C GLY A 502 23.16 -14.18 20.02
N PHE A 503 23.73 -15.15 19.31
CA PHE A 503 25.16 -15.49 19.40
C PHE A 503 25.84 -15.61 18.04
N VAL A 504 27.17 -15.52 18.09
CA VAL A 504 28.07 -15.74 16.95
C VAL A 504 29.11 -16.76 17.37
N ALA A 505 29.31 -17.82 16.58
CA ALA A 505 30.39 -18.79 16.76
C ALA A 505 31.37 -18.71 15.59
N ALA A 506 32.59 -18.27 15.88
CA ALA A 506 33.68 -18.12 14.93
C ALA A 506 34.91 -18.96 15.35
N ALA A 507 35.91 -19.03 14.48
CA ALA A 507 37.18 -19.71 14.81
C ALA A 507 37.92 -19.11 16.03
N SER A 508 37.58 -17.89 16.43
CA SER A 508 38.07 -17.21 17.64
C SER A 508 37.32 -17.58 18.93
N GLY A 509 36.23 -18.36 18.84
CA GLY A 509 35.32 -18.67 19.94
C GLY A 509 33.87 -18.27 19.64
N ALA A 510 32.97 -18.59 20.58
CA ALA A 510 31.58 -18.16 20.55
C ALA A 510 31.34 -16.99 21.52
N ALA A 511 30.50 -16.03 21.13
CA ALA A 511 30.15 -14.86 21.92
C ALA A 511 28.69 -14.45 21.66
N SER A 512 27.98 -14.04 22.72
CA SER A 512 26.64 -13.45 22.60
C SER A 512 26.72 -11.97 22.18
N TYR A 513 25.74 -11.51 21.42
CA TYR A 513 25.61 -10.13 20.99
C TYR A 513 24.17 -9.63 21.16
N GLN A 514 24.03 -8.31 21.22
CA GLN A 514 22.76 -7.63 20.98
C GLN A 514 22.90 -6.77 19.74
N ALA A 515 21.80 -6.53 19.04
CA ALA A 515 21.79 -5.52 17.98
C ALA A 515 20.46 -4.75 17.94
N GLU A 516 20.52 -3.56 17.36
CA GLU A 516 19.36 -2.73 17.06
C GLU A 516 19.35 -2.43 15.57
N VAL A 517 18.31 -2.94 14.90
CA VAL A 517 18.05 -2.76 13.47
C VAL A 517 17.36 -1.42 13.29
N HIS A 518 18.13 -0.37 12.99
CA HIS A 518 17.61 0.98 12.83
C HIS A 518 16.72 1.06 11.59
N THR A 519 15.40 0.87 11.72
CA THR A 519 14.42 1.15 10.65
C THR A 519 14.16 2.65 10.54
N GLY A 520 15.22 3.40 10.26
CA GLY A 520 15.16 4.84 10.09
C GLY A 520 14.41 5.24 8.83
N PHE A 521 13.79 6.41 8.86
CA PHE A 521 13.49 7.18 7.64
C PHE A 521 14.78 7.33 6.81
N ARG A 522 15.03 6.45 5.85
CA ARG A 522 16.06 6.69 4.83
C ARG A 522 15.64 7.87 3.97
N LEU A 523 16.64 8.60 3.48
CA LEU A 523 16.42 9.87 2.82
C LEU A 523 15.59 9.72 1.54
N SER A 524 14.46 10.41 1.48
CA SER A 524 13.77 10.74 0.24
C SER A 524 14.72 11.46 -0.73
N ASN A 525 14.58 11.24 -2.04
CA ASN A 525 15.15 12.22 -2.97
C ASN A 525 14.39 13.55 -2.88
N VAL A 526 15.09 14.65 -3.07
CA VAL A 526 14.51 15.98 -3.32
C VAL A 526 14.78 16.34 -4.78
N ILE A 527 13.78 16.20 -5.64
CA ILE A 527 13.88 16.32 -7.10
C ILE A 527 13.18 17.60 -7.54
N SER A 528 13.92 18.70 -7.55
CA SER A 528 13.36 20.05 -7.49
C SER A 528 14.18 21.08 -8.27
N GLY A 529 13.50 22.10 -8.81
CA GLY A 529 14.14 23.21 -9.50
C GLY A 529 14.69 22.90 -10.89
N ASN A 530 14.44 21.70 -11.45
CA ASN A 530 14.92 21.31 -12.78
C ASN A 530 14.11 22.01 -13.89
N GLY A 531 14.75 22.25 -15.05
CA GLY A 531 14.15 22.89 -16.23
C GLY A 531 13.24 22.00 -17.08
N GLY A 532 13.31 20.68 -16.85
CA GLY A 532 12.37 19.69 -17.35
C GLY A 532 11.31 19.32 -16.31
N ASN A 533 10.96 18.04 -16.26
CA ASN A 533 10.13 17.46 -15.22
C ASN A 533 10.99 17.13 -13.97
N GLY A 534 10.37 16.75 -12.86
CA GLY A 534 11.10 16.11 -11.76
C GLY A 534 11.61 14.74 -12.19
N VAL A 535 10.68 13.82 -12.49
CA VAL A 535 10.97 12.49 -13.06
C VAL A 535 10.30 12.37 -14.42
N GLY A 536 10.98 11.78 -15.41
CA GLY A 536 10.41 11.52 -16.73
C GLY A 536 10.67 10.08 -17.18
N ILE A 537 9.60 9.31 -17.40
CA ILE A 537 9.61 7.93 -17.90
C ILE A 537 9.19 7.94 -19.37
N TYR A 538 10.10 7.55 -20.25
CA TYR A 538 9.96 7.62 -21.70
C TYR A 538 10.05 6.21 -22.30
N GLY A 539 8.93 5.48 -22.30
CA GLY A 539 8.82 4.11 -22.79
C GLY A 539 9.24 3.01 -21.80
N GLY A 540 9.90 3.35 -20.68
CA GLY A 540 10.32 2.37 -19.67
C GLY A 540 9.13 1.69 -18.96
N SER A 541 9.36 0.48 -18.44
CA SER A 541 8.33 -0.32 -17.78
C SER A 541 8.66 -0.73 -16.35
N ASP A 542 7.61 -1.01 -15.58
CA ASP A 542 7.70 -1.68 -14.27
C ASP A 542 8.57 -0.93 -13.23
N ASN A 543 8.79 0.38 -13.45
CA ASN A 543 9.59 1.23 -12.56
C ASN A 543 8.74 1.72 -11.39
N VAL A 544 9.39 1.90 -10.23
CA VAL A 544 8.78 2.42 -9.01
C VAL A 544 9.33 3.81 -8.72
N VAL A 545 8.45 4.79 -8.56
CA VAL A 545 8.79 6.12 -8.04
C VAL A 545 8.10 6.25 -6.68
N ALA A 546 8.83 6.15 -5.57
CA ALA A 546 8.26 6.07 -4.22
C ALA A 546 9.04 6.89 -3.20
N MET A 547 8.36 7.44 -2.17
CA MET A 547 8.98 8.18 -1.07
C MET A 547 9.82 9.41 -1.50
N ASN A 548 9.44 10.14 -2.56
CA ASN A 548 10.17 11.34 -3.04
C ASN A 548 9.51 12.66 -2.61
N PHE A 549 10.31 13.73 -2.53
CA PHE A 549 9.87 15.13 -2.56
C PHE A 549 10.14 15.71 -3.96
N ILE A 550 9.09 16.04 -4.73
CA ILE A 550 9.21 16.44 -6.13
C ILE A 550 8.60 17.84 -6.34
N GLY A 551 9.45 18.83 -6.58
CA GLY A 551 9.08 20.24 -6.75
C GLY A 551 8.96 21.05 -5.45
N THR A 552 9.40 20.46 -4.32
CA THR A 552 9.42 21.06 -2.99
C THR A 552 10.83 21.06 -2.40
N ASP A 553 11.03 21.73 -1.28
CA ASP A 553 12.23 21.55 -0.45
C ASP A 553 12.18 20.24 0.35
N ALA A 554 13.24 19.93 1.10
CA ALA A 554 13.30 18.71 1.91
C ALA A 554 12.24 18.62 3.02
N SER A 555 11.66 19.75 3.48
CA SER A 555 10.54 19.74 4.43
C SER A 555 9.17 19.48 3.78
N GLY A 556 9.07 19.61 2.46
CA GLY A 556 7.80 19.53 1.74
C GLY A 556 6.82 20.67 2.06
N THR A 557 7.29 21.80 2.61
CA THR A 557 6.45 22.98 2.92
C THR A 557 6.72 24.17 2.01
N VAL A 558 7.87 24.21 1.34
CA VAL A 558 8.30 25.34 0.50
C VAL A 558 8.43 24.91 -0.96
N ARG A 559 7.79 25.67 -1.85
CA ARG A 559 7.83 25.43 -3.30
C ARG A 559 9.26 25.61 -3.84
N ARG A 560 9.72 24.61 -4.60
CA ARG A 560 10.97 24.55 -5.37
C ARG A 560 10.70 23.88 -6.72
N GLY A 561 9.61 24.27 -7.37
CA GLY A 561 9.02 23.54 -8.50
C GLY A 561 10.01 23.27 -9.64
N ASN A 562 9.89 22.08 -10.24
CA ASN A 562 10.44 21.85 -11.58
C ASN A 562 9.65 22.69 -12.60
N ALA A 563 10.26 23.07 -13.72
CA ALA A 563 9.64 24.00 -14.67
C ALA A 563 8.50 23.37 -15.49
N LYS A 564 8.49 22.05 -15.63
CA LYS A 564 7.39 21.26 -16.23
C LYS A 564 6.65 20.47 -15.14
N ASN A 565 6.28 19.22 -15.40
CA ASN A 565 5.51 18.40 -14.46
C ASN A 565 6.38 17.92 -13.29
N GLY A 566 5.76 17.48 -12.20
CA GLY A 566 6.46 16.69 -11.19
C GLY A 566 6.94 15.36 -11.77
N ILE A 567 6.01 14.58 -12.33
CA ILE A 567 6.29 13.33 -13.03
C ILE A 567 5.67 13.35 -14.44
N LEU A 568 6.39 12.84 -15.43
CA LEU A 568 5.89 12.56 -16.78
C LEU A 568 6.04 11.06 -17.08
N ILE A 569 4.96 10.43 -17.56
CA ILE A 569 4.94 9.05 -18.07
C ILE A 569 4.47 9.09 -19.51
N THR A 570 5.31 8.66 -20.46
CA THR A 570 5.02 8.82 -21.89
C THR A 570 5.69 7.80 -22.81
N ALA A 571 5.44 7.92 -24.11
CA ALA A 571 5.99 7.08 -25.18
C ALA A 571 5.73 5.57 -24.98
N GLY A 572 4.50 5.21 -24.63
CA GLY A 572 4.10 3.81 -24.40
C GLY A 572 4.57 3.19 -23.09
N ALA A 573 5.18 3.96 -22.17
CA ALA A 573 5.60 3.50 -20.84
C ALA A 573 4.45 2.79 -20.10
N SER A 574 4.75 1.63 -19.49
CA SER A 574 3.71 0.77 -18.92
C SER A 574 4.11 -0.01 -17.67
N GLY A 575 3.14 -0.38 -16.83
CA GLY A 575 3.42 -1.12 -15.58
C GLY A 575 4.08 -0.28 -14.48
N ASN A 576 4.30 1.03 -14.69
CA ASN A 576 5.02 1.86 -13.72
C ASN A 576 4.13 2.20 -12.52
N ARG A 577 4.71 2.15 -11.32
CA ARG A 577 4.06 2.46 -10.05
C ARG A 577 4.59 3.78 -9.49
N ILE A 578 3.67 4.70 -9.24
CA ILE A 578 3.94 5.97 -8.58
C ILE A 578 3.36 5.88 -7.16
N GLY A 579 4.24 5.80 -6.18
CA GLY A 579 3.93 5.50 -4.77
C GLY A 579 4.11 4.02 -4.46
N GLY A 580 3.27 3.44 -3.61
CA GLY A 580 3.43 2.06 -3.17
C GLY A 580 2.24 1.42 -2.48
N GLU A 581 2.45 0.24 -1.92
CA GLU A 581 1.45 -0.60 -1.22
C GLU A 581 1.74 -0.76 0.29
N ALA A 582 2.82 -0.16 0.81
CA ALA A 582 3.16 -0.26 2.24
C ALA A 582 2.11 0.41 3.14
N THR A 583 1.85 -0.24 4.27
CA THR A 583 0.86 0.16 5.28
C THR A 583 1.40 1.20 6.26
N GLY A 584 0.50 1.93 6.94
CA GLY A 584 0.83 2.92 7.96
C GLY A 584 0.88 4.36 7.44
N GLY A 585 -0.27 5.03 7.38
CA GLY A 585 -0.42 6.35 6.77
C GLY A 585 -1.88 6.77 6.65
N ASN A 586 -2.14 7.88 5.94
CA ASN A 586 -3.42 8.60 5.80
C ASN A 586 -4.73 7.77 5.98
N ASP A 587 -5.13 7.57 7.23
CA ASP A 587 -6.35 6.92 7.70
C ASP A 587 -7.24 7.92 8.44
N PRO A 588 -8.26 8.48 7.77
CA PRO A 588 -9.21 9.39 8.38
C PRO A 588 -10.27 8.73 9.27
N THR A 589 -10.28 7.39 9.39
CA THR A 589 -11.08 6.67 10.38
C THR A 589 -10.33 6.53 11.71
N GLY A 590 -9.01 6.33 11.66
CA GLY A 590 -8.10 6.33 12.82
C GLY A 590 -7.52 7.70 13.22
N GLY A 591 -7.79 8.76 12.44
CA GLY A 591 -7.27 10.11 12.71
C GLY A 591 -5.80 10.33 12.34
N VAL A 592 -5.22 9.44 11.54
CA VAL A 592 -3.82 9.48 11.10
C VAL A 592 -3.75 10.20 9.76
N PHE A 593 -3.12 11.38 9.69
CA PHE A 593 -3.19 12.26 8.52
C PHE A 593 -1.82 12.55 7.88
N VAL A 594 -0.97 11.53 7.82
CA VAL A 594 0.38 11.62 7.23
C VAL A 594 0.42 10.96 5.85
N ARG A 595 1.30 11.45 4.98
CA ARG A 595 1.57 10.79 3.68
C ARG A 595 2.02 9.34 3.94
N PRO A 596 1.45 8.33 3.26
CA PRO A 596 1.91 6.93 3.34
C PRO A 596 3.42 6.79 3.12
N PRO A 597 4.09 5.73 3.63
CA PRO A 597 5.55 5.68 3.71
C PRO A 597 6.20 5.67 2.31
N MET A 598 5.62 4.90 1.39
CA MET A 598 6.01 4.88 -0.02
C MET A 598 5.43 6.03 -0.86
N GLY A 599 4.54 6.85 -0.30
CA GLY A 599 3.88 7.94 -1.01
C GLY A 599 4.85 9.05 -1.42
N ASN A 600 4.67 9.62 -2.62
CA ASN A 600 5.42 10.81 -3.04
C ASN A 600 4.71 12.10 -2.61
N LEU A 601 5.47 13.17 -2.37
CA LEU A 601 4.94 14.54 -2.36
C LEU A 601 5.28 15.22 -3.69
N ILE A 602 4.26 15.48 -4.52
CA ILE A 602 4.41 15.96 -5.90
C ILE A 602 3.72 17.33 -6.02
N SER A 603 4.45 18.39 -5.70
CA SER A 603 3.87 19.71 -5.42
C SER A 603 4.73 20.85 -5.95
N GLY A 604 4.12 22.01 -6.20
CA GLY A 604 4.81 23.24 -6.56
C GLY A 604 5.33 23.32 -8.01
N ASN A 605 5.12 22.30 -8.84
CA ASN A 605 5.68 22.22 -10.19
C ASN A 605 5.02 23.18 -11.18
N GLY A 606 5.74 23.55 -12.25
CA GLY A 606 5.31 24.53 -13.25
C GLY A 606 4.30 24.01 -14.29
N GLY A 607 4.13 22.69 -14.37
CA GLY A 607 3.10 22.00 -15.14
C GLY A 607 2.10 21.30 -14.22
N ASN A 608 1.76 20.04 -14.56
CA ASN A 608 0.92 19.19 -13.72
C ASN A 608 1.73 18.57 -12.57
N GLY A 609 1.07 17.99 -11.57
CA GLY A 609 1.75 17.09 -10.62
C GLY A 609 2.27 15.85 -11.34
N VAL A 610 1.36 15.06 -11.92
CA VAL A 610 1.67 13.90 -12.77
C VAL A 610 0.99 14.08 -14.14
N LEU A 611 1.71 13.80 -15.23
CA LEU A 611 1.18 13.72 -16.59
C LEU A 611 1.44 12.34 -17.18
N ILE A 612 0.38 11.62 -17.53
CA ILE A 612 0.41 10.34 -18.26
C ILE A 612 -0.12 10.60 -19.67
N THR A 613 0.67 10.32 -20.71
CA THR A 613 0.31 10.66 -22.09
C THR A 613 1.03 9.79 -23.12
N GLY A 614 0.76 9.99 -24.42
CA GLY A 614 1.50 9.33 -25.50
C GLY A 614 1.40 7.80 -25.47
N GLY A 615 0.18 7.27 -25.27
CA GLY A 615 -0.09 5.83 -25.28
C GLY A 615 0.40 5.05 -24.06
N ALA A 616 0.87 5.72 -23.00
CA ALA A 616 1.23 5.06 -21.74
C ALA A 616 0.01 4.33 -21.12
N THR A 617 0.21 3.13 -20.60
CA THR A 617 -0.88 2.23 -20.15
C THR A 617 -0.48 1.36 -18.96
N ARG A 618 -1.41 0.81 -18.19
CA ARG A 618 -1.16 -0.05 -17.00
C ARG A 618 -0.26 0.63 -15.94
N ASN A 619 -0.25 1.96 -15.86
CA ASN A 619 0.46 2.68 -14.81
C ASN A 619 -0.49 2.95 -13.63
N GLN A 620 0.04 2.93 -12.41
CA GLN A 620 -0.73 3.01 -11.17
C GLN A 620 -0.20 4.12 -10.26
N LEU A 621 -1.10 4.94 -9.71
CA LEU A 621 -0.81 5.93 -8.66
C LEU A 621 -1.46 5.49 -7.34
N SER A 622 -0.65 5.28 -6.29
CA SER A 622 -1.09 4.87 -4.94
C SER A 622 -0.46 5.71 -3.83
N GLY A 623 -1.25 6.13 -2.84
CA GLY A 623 -0.78 6.83 -1.64
C GLY A 623 -0.04 8.16 -1.86
N ASN A 624 -0.21 8.86 -2.99
CA ASN A 624 0.53 10.10 -3.29
C ASN A 624 -0.18 11.36 -2.76
N PHE A 625 0.61 12.34 -2.31
CA PHE A 625 0.13 13.70 -2.02
C PHE A 625 0.56 14.62 -3.16
N VAL A 626 -0.40 15.26 -3.84
CA VAL A 626 -0.19 15.97 -5.11
C VAL A 626 -0.83 17.35 -5.07
N GLY A 627 0.01 18.39 -5.03
CA GLY A 627 -0.41 19.80 -4.93
C GLY A 627 -0.55 20.33 -3.50
N THR A 628 -0.30 19.50 -2.50
CA THR A 628 -0.38 19.83 -1.07
C THR A 628 1.01 19.97 -0.41
N SER A 629 1.06 20.41 0.85
CA SER A 629 2.24 20.29 1.72
C SER A 629 2.48 18.84 2.15
N ALA A 630 3.62 18.57 2.81
CA ALA A 630 3.91 17.27 3.43
C ALA A 630 2.80 16.74 4.38
N SER A 631 2.03 17.63 5.01
CA SER A 631 0.88 17.26 5.86
C SER A 631 -0.44 17.04 5.12
N GLY A 632 -0.48 17.22 3.80
CA GLY A 632 -1.68 17.03 2.98
C GLY A 632 -2.79 18.07 3.18
N ASN A 633 -2.67 18.98 4.15
CA ASN A 633 -3.74 19.87 4.60
C ASN A 633 -3.52 21.36 4.23
N TRP A 634 -2.41 21.69 3.58
CA TRP A 634 -2.15 23.03 3.03
C TRP A 634 -1.88 22.94 1.52
N ALA A 635 -2.28 23.97 0.78
CA ALA A 635 -2.01 24.04 -0.66
C ALA A 635 -0.55 24.42 -0.93
N LEU A 636 0.10 23.65 -1.80
CA LEU A 636 1.42 23.93 -2.37
C LEU A 636 1.36 23.61 -3.87
N GLY A 637 0.31 24.10 -4.54
CA GLY A 637 -0.19 23.61 -5.81
C GLY A 637 0.83 23.48 -6.94
N ASN A 638 0.65 22.44 -7.76
CA ASN A 638 1.17 22.45 -9.11
C ASN A 638 0.38 23.48 -9.94
N ARG A 639 1.00 24.09 -10.94
CA ARG A 639 0.38 25.20 -11.70
C ARG A 639 -0.82 24.77 -12.55
N LEU A 640 -0.81 23.54 -13.06
CA LEU A 640 -1.88 22.95 -13.87
C LEU A 640 -2.65 21.90 -13.05
N ASP A 641 -3.08 20.81 -13.66
CA ASP A 641 -3.83 19.75 -12.99
C ASP A 641 -2.95 19.03 -11.95
N GLY A 642 -3.57 18.44 -10.91
CA GLY A 642 -2.85 17.55 -10.01
C GLY A 642 -2.35 16.31 -10.75
N VAL A 643 -3.28 15.59 -11.39
CA VAL A 643 -2.97 14.49 -12.31
C VAL A 643 -3.70 14.72 -13.63
N ALA A 644 -2.99 14.47 -14.74
CA ALA A 644 -3.54 14.52 -16.09
C ALA A 644 -3.25 13.21 -16.84
N ILE A 645 -4.28 12.64 -17.46
CA ILE A 645 -4.22 11.46 -18.33
C ILE A 645 -4.76 11.88 -19.70
N ASP A 646 -3.89 11.86 -20.72
CA ASP A 646 -4.17 12.49 -22.03
C ASP A 646 -3.68 11.60 -23.19
N GLY A 647 -4.62 10.93 -23.87
CA GLY A 647 -4.31 9.92 -24.90
C GLY A 647 -3.58 8.69 -24.32
N ALA A 648 -4.01 8.19 -23.16
CA ALA A 648 -3.34 7.15 -22.38
C ALA A 648 -4.35 6.26 -21.64
N SER A 649 -4.85 5.22 -22.31
CA SER A 649 -5.88 4.30 -21.78
C SER A 649 -5.32 3.25 -20.79
N GLY A 650 -6.18 2.70 -19.93
CA GLY A 650 -5.85 1.58 -19.07
C GLY A 650 -4.95 1.92 -17.88
N ASN A 651 -5.05 3.14 -17.33
CA ASN A 651 -4.26 3.59 -16.18
C ASN A 651 -5.15 3.68 -14.92
N SER A 652 -4.55 3.66 -13.72
CA SER A 652 -5.29 3.64 -12.47
C SER A 652 -4.75 4.60 -11.40
N LEU A 653 -5.67 5.19 -10.65
CA LEU A 653 -5.42 5.92 -9.42
C LEU A 653 -6.13 5.17 -8.28
N LEU A 654 -5.40 4.30 -7.60
CA LEU A 654 -5.91 3.47 -6.51
C LEU A 654 -5.27 3.96 -5.22
N GLY A 655 -5.99 4.66 -4.35
CA GLY A 655 -5.46 5.12 -3.07
C GLY A 655 -5.02 3.98 -2.16
N CYS A 656 -5.77 2.87 -2.19
CA CYS A 656 -5.50 1.62 -1.50
C CYS A 656 -5.80 0.42 -2.43
N THR A 657 -5.23 -0.75 -2.10
CA THR A 657 -5.65 -2.04 -2.65
C THR A 657 -6.73 -2.65 -1.76
N PHE A 658 -7.44 -3.67 -2.24
CA PHE A 658 -8.48 -4.38 -1.47
C PHE A 658 -7.93 -5.22 -0.29
N GLN A 659 -6.61 -5.16 -0.04
CA GLN A 659 -5.88 -6.04 0.87
C GLN A 659 -5.40 -5.35 2.17
N GLN A 660 -6.05 -4.27 2.63
CA GLN A 660 -5.90 -3.82 4.04
C GLN A 660 -7.18 -3.44 4.80
N ASP A 661 -7.19 -3.73 6.11
CA ASP A 661 -8.12 -3.31 7.18
C ASP A 661 -7.27 -2.82 8.39
N PRO A 662 -7.45 -1.59 8.93
CA PRO A 662 -8.38 -0.55 8.47
C PRO A 662 -8.06 -0.07 7.05
N PHE A 663 -9.13 0.11 6.29
CA PHE A 663 -9.09 0.14 4.83
C PHE A 663 -8.71 1.49 4.22
N VAL A 664 -7.60 2.10 4.63
CA VAL A 664 -7.39 3.51 4.26
C VAL A 664 -5.96 3.93 4.00
N PHE A 665 -5.67 4.13 2.71
CA PHE A 665 -4.81 5.19 2.21
C PHE A 665 -5.54 5.88 1.05
N TYR A 666 -5.38 7.19 0.91
CA TYR A 666 -5.92 7.97 -0.21
C TYR A 666 -4.78 8.62 -0.99
N ASN A 667 -4.88 8.70 -2.33
CA ASN A 667 -4.16 9.76 -3.02
C ASN A 667 -4.86 11.09 -2.67
N VAL A 668 -4.10 12.10 -2.24
CA VAL A 668 -4.61 13.44 -1.90
C VAL A 668 -4.19 14.40 -3.00
N ILE A 669 -5.10 14.69 -3.93
CA ILE A 669 -4.84 15.42 -5.17
C ILE A 669 -5.60 16.76 -5.11
N SER A 670 -5.00 17.69 -4.39
CA SER A 670 -5.66 18.87 -3.84
C SER A 670 -4.74 20.09 -3.89
N GLY A 671 -5.31 21.29 -3.91
CA GLY A 671 -4.56 22.56 -3.93
C GLY A 671 -3.93 22.93 -5.27
N ASN A 672 -4.21 22.18 -6.35
CA ASN A 672 -3.63 22.41 -7.68
C ASN A 672 -4.32 23.58 -8.42
N GLY A 673 -3.60 24.24 -9.33
CA GLY A 673 -4.12 25.40 -10.07
C GLY A 673 -5.16 25.05 -11.13
N GLY A 674 -5.09 23.83 -11.68
CA GLY A 674 -6.08 23.24 -12.59
C GLY A 674 -7.04 22.30 -11.85
N ASN A 675 -7.44 21.22 -12.50
CA ASN A 675 -8.32 20.20 -11.91
C ASN A 675 -7.55 19.35 -10.89
N GLY A 676 -8.26 18.61 -10.04
CA GLY A 676 -7.65 17.53 -9.26
C GLY A 676 -7.11 16.46 -10.21
N LEU A 677 -8.02 15.80 -10.93
CA LEU A 677 -7.73 14.83 -11.99
C LEU A 677 -8.40 15.25 -13.32
N ARG A 678 -7.65 15.22 -14.43
CA ARG A 678 -8.19 15.34 -15.78
C ARG A 678 -7.92 14.08 -16.60
N ILE A 679 -8.96 13.58 -17.27
CA ILE A 679 -8.92 12.44 -18.18
C ILE A 679 -9.45 12.90 -19.55
N THR A 680 -8.61 12.83 -20.58
CA THR A 680 -8.93 13.27 -21.94
C THR A 680 -8.51 12.19 -22.95
N ASN A 681 -9.42 11.82 -23.86
CA ASN A 681 -9.18 10.82 -24.92
C ASN A 681 -8.54 9.50 -24.41
N SER A 682 -8.94 9.05 -23.23
CA SER A 682 -8.29 7.94 -22.52
C SER A 682 -9.37 7.00 -21.97
N ASN A 683 -9.30 5.73 -22.34
CA ASN A 683 -10.31 4.74 -21.98
C ASN A 683 -9.92 3.95 -20.73
N ASP A 684 -10.87 3.22 -20.16
CA ASP A 684 -10.64 2.14 -19.20
C ASP A 684 -9.78 2.59 -18.00
N THR A 685 -10.07 3.79 -17.49
CA THR A 685 -9.34 4.42 -16.39
C THR A 685 -10.09 4.24 -15.08
N THR A 686 -9.40 3.75 -14.05
CA THR A 686 -9.98 3.49 -12.71
C THR A 686 -9.50 4.54 -11.71
N VAL A 687 -10.42 5.13 -10.95
CA VAL A 687 -10.17 6.19 -9.96
C VAL A 687 -10.85 5.80 -8.65
N GLN A 688 -10.12 5.22 -7.70
CA GLN A 688 -10.64 4.66 -6.45
C GLN A 688 -9.83 5.13 -5.25
N ALA A 689 -10.48 5.39 -4.11
CA ALA A 689 -9.84 5.93 -2.91
C ALA A 689 -9.01 7.21 -3.18
N ASN A 690 -9.61 8.24 -3.77
CA ASN A 690 -8.95 9.54 -3.97
C ASN A 690 -9.69 10.70 -3.26
N PHE A 691 -8.91 11.61 -2.71
CA PHE A 691 -9.35 12.91 -2.20
C PHE A 691 -9.00 13.98 -3.22
N LEU A 692 -10.02 14.60 -3.84
CA LEU A 692 -9.88 15.61 -4.89
C LEU A 692 -10.51 16.93 -4.39
N GLY A 693 -9.67 17.83 -3.87
CA GLY A 693 -10.06 19.17 -3.37
C GLY A 693 -10.22 19.26 -1.84
N VAL A 694 -10.09 18.14 -1.13
CA VAL A 694 -10.01 18.06 0.35
C VAL A 694 -8.62 17.65 0.80
N GLY A 695 -8.23 18.06 2.00
CA GLY A 695 -6.97 17.66 2.62
C GLY A 695 -6.99 16.22 3.14
N ALA A 696 -5.79 15.71 3.44
CA ALA A 696 -5.60 14.38 4.04
C ALA A 696 -6.50 14.16 5.27
N ASN A 697 -6.76 15.21 6.05
CA ASN A 697 -7.56 15.13 7.27
C ASN A 697 -9.08 14.91 7.10
N ASN A 698 -9.61 14.83 5.88
CA ASN A 698 -11.05 14.73 5.62
C ASN A 698 -11.89 15.81 6.36
N ALA A 699 -11.28 16.97 6.64
CA ALA A 699 -11.89 18.06 7.42
C ALA A 699 -11.48 19.46 6.93
N THR A 700 -10.45 19.58 6.10
CA THR A 700 -9.98 20.83 5.51
C THR A 700 -10.24 20.82 4.01
N VAL A 701 -10.83 21.90 3.49
CA VAL A 701 -10.89 22.14 2.04
C VAL A 701 -9.52 22.65 1.57
N VAL A 702 -8.93 21.96 0.61
CA VAL A 702 -7.67 22.33 -0.04
C VAL A 702 -7.96 22.40 -1.54
N ALA A 703 -8.74 23.41 -1.92
CA ALA A 703 -9.42 23.49 -3.20
C ALA A 703 -8.47 23.38 -4.41
N ASN A 704 -8.82 22.53 -5.38
CA ASN A 704 -8.27 22.66 -6.74
C ASN A 704 -8.92 23.87 -7.44
N GLY A 705 -8.19 24.53 -8.35
CA GLY A 705 -8.64 25.70 -9.11
C GLY A 705 -9.69 25.39 -10.18
N GLY A 706 -9.70 24.14 -10.65
CA GLY A 706 -10.64 23.60 -11.61
C GLY A 706 -11.75 22.76 -10.96
N ASP A 707 -12.17 21.73 -11.68
CA ASP A 707 -13.07 20.69 -11.21
C ASP A 707 -12.27 19.66 -10.37
N GLY A 708 -12.94 18.89 -9.50
CA GLY A 708 -12.28 17.79 -8.80
C GLY A 708 -11.82 16.70 -9.78
N LEU A 709 -12.73 16.28 -10.66
CA LEU A 709 -12.50 15.35 -11.75
C LEU A 709 -13.12 15.87 -13.06
N LEU A 710 -12.33 15.95 -14.14
CA LEU A 710 -12.80 16.24 -15.49
C LEU A 710 -12.61 15.04 -16.42
N VAL A 711 -13.68 14.55 -17.06
CA VAL A 711 -13.65 13.50 -18.09
C VAL A 711 -14.15 14.06 -19.42
N SER A 712 -13.36 13.93 -20.49
CA SER A 712 -13.49 14.76 -21.70
C SER A 712 -12.98 14.10 -22.98
N GLY A 713 -13.25 14.71 -24.13
CA GLY A 713 -12.87 14.19 -25.44
C GLY A 713 -13.67 12.93 -25.81
N THR A 714 -12.97 11.85 -26.17
CA THR A 714 -13.57 10.53 -26.50
C THR A 714 -13.31 9.46 -25.45
N SER A 715 -13.00 9.83 -24.21
CA SER A 715 -12.74 8.88 -23.10
C SER A 715 -13.93 7.97 -22.84
N ALA A 716 -13.71 6.65 -22.86
CA ALA A 716 -14.73 5.64 -22.56
C ALA A 716 -14.45 4.88 -21.25
N ASN A 717 -15.49 4.30 -20.64
CA ASN A 717 -15.38 3.31 -19.56
C ASN A 717 -14.56 3.79 -18.32
N THR A 718 -14.67 5.08 -17.96
CA THR A 718 -14.01 5.59 -16.75
C THR A 718 -14.78 5.16 -15.50
N GLN A 719 -14.13 4.39 -14.62
CA GLN A 719 -14.70 3.98 -13.33
C GLN A 719 -14.23 4.93 -12.23
N VAL A 720 -15.17 5.63 -11.60
CA VAL A 720 -14.95 6.57 -10.50
C VAL A 720 -15.52 5.96 -9.22
N GLY A 721 -14.66 5.27 -8.49
CA GLY A 721 -14.94 4.59 -7.23
C GLY A 721 -15.16 3.09 -7.38
N GLY A 722 -15.46 2.43 -6.27
CA GLY A 722 -15.64 0.99 -6.17
C GLY A 722 -16.57 0.65 -5.02
N VAL A 723 -16.74 -0.63 -4.69
CA VAL A 723 -17.47 -1.00 -3.46
C VAL A 723 -16.76 -0.41 -2.25
N ILE A 724 -17.50 -0.07 -1.19
CA ILE A 724 -16.91 0.43 0.07
C ILE A 724 -15.78 -0.53 0.47
N PRO A 725 -14.54 -0.03 0.65
CA PRO A 725 -14.17 1.34 0.98
C PRO A 725 -13.59 2.18 -0.19
N LEU A 726 -13.60 1.68 -1.42
CA LEU A 726 -12.95 2.28 -2.60
C LEU A 726 -13.59 3.59 -3.13
N GLY A 727 -14.40 4.27 -2.32
CA GLY A 727 -15.07 5.52 -2.68
C GLY A 727 -14.11 6.69 -2.89
N ASN A 728 -14.58 7.77 -3.51
CA ASN A 728 -13.81 9.02 -3.65
C ASN A 728 -14.49 10.17 -2.90
N VAL A 729 -13.69 11.12 -2.42
CA VAL A 729 -14.18 12.42 -1.94
C VAL A 729 -13.79 13.48 -2.97
N ILE A 730 -14.77 13.99 -3.70
CA ILE A 730 -14.58 14.92 -4.82
C ILE A 730 -15.31 16.23 -4.50
N SER A 731 -14.69 16.98 -3.60
CA SER A 731 -15.34 18.03 -2.79
C SER A 731 -14.40 19.22 -2.58
N GLY A 732 -14.96 20.40 -2.28
CA GLY A 732 -14.18 21.60 -2.00
C GLY A 732 -13.54 22.28 -3.23
N ASN A 733 -13.87 21.88 -4.45
CA ASN A 733 -13.22 22.38 -5.67
C ASN A 733 -13.80 23.73 -6.12
N ASN A 734 -12.99 24.55 -6.82
CA ASN A 734 -13.41 25.88 -7.27
C ASN A 734 -14.38 25.87 -8.47
N ARG A 735 -14.65 24.71 -9.07
CA ARG A 735 -15.72 24.47 -10.04
C ARG A 735 -16.65 23.36 -9.56
N ASN A 736 -16.85 22.32 -10.34
CA ASN A 736 -17.70 21.18 -9.99
C ASN A 736 -16.91 20.13 -9.19
N GLY A 737 -17.61 19.17 -8.60
CA GLY A 737 -16.98 17.92 -8.16
C GLY A 737 -16.49 17.12 -9.38
N ILE A 738 -17.43 16.60 -10.18
CA ILE A 738 -17.16 15.90 -11.44
C ILE A 738 -17.74 16.69 -12.62
N GLU A 739 -16.99 16.85 -13.73
CA GLU A 739 -17.48 17.33 -15.03
C GLU A 739 -17.25 16.24 -16.11
N VAL A 740 -18.30 15.84 -16.83
CA VAL A 740 -18.25 14.84 -17.94
C VAL A 740 -18.78 15.46 -19.22
N LYS A 741 -17.93 15.62 -20.25
CA LYS A 741 -18.27 16.39 -21.45
C LYS A 741 -17.78 15.78 -22.77
N ASP A 742 -18.01 16.54 -23.85
CA ASP A 742 -17.67 16.22 -25.24
C ASP A 742 -18.38 14.93 -25.71
N ARG A 743 -17.63 13.86 -25.99
CA ARG A 743 -18.14 12.55 -26.39
C ARG A 743 -17.75 11.44 -25.40
N ALA A 744 -17.39 11.78 -24.17
CA ALA A 744 -17.07 10.81 -23.15
C ALA A 744 -18.27 9.91 -22.82
N SER A 745 -18.07 8.60 -22.72
CA SER A 745 -19.16 7.61 -22.62
C SER A 745 -18.85 6.51 -21.61
N GLY A 746 -19.89 5.84 -21.12
CA GLY A 746 -19.71 4.68 -20.24
C GLY A 746 -19.03 5.00 -18.89
N LEU A 747 -19.04 6.25 -18.44
CA LEU A 747 -18.55 6.59 -17.10
C LEU A 747 -19.44 5.93 -16.04
N VAL A 748 -18.83 5.35 -15.00
CA VAL A 748 -19.53 4.84 -13.82
C VAL A 748 -18.99 5.55 -12.59
N SER A 749 -19.76 6.47 -12.02
CA SER A 749 -19.51 7.03 -10.70
C SER A 749 -20.21 6.18 -9.65
N PHE A 750 -19.45 5.59 -8.72
CA PHE A 750 -19.91 4.63 -7.72
C PHE A 750 -19.28 4.95 -6.36
N ASN A 751 -20.09 5.08 -5.30
CA ASN A 751 -19.62 5.44 -3.95
C ASN A 751 -18.76 6.72 -3.90
N THR A 752 -19.20 7.78 -4.58
CA THR A 752 -18.54 9.10 -4.51
C THR A 752 -19.28 10.07 -3.58
N PHE A 753 -18.52 10.74 -2.72
CA PHE A 753 -18.95 11.90 -1.93
C PHE A 753 -18.61 13.17 -2.73
N ALA A 754 -19.62 13.92 -3.17
CA ALA A 754 -19.45 15.14 -3.97
C ALA A 754 -20.11 16.34 -3.29
N GLY A 755 -19.29 17.24 -2.73
CA GLY A 755 -19.69 18.44 -1.99
C GLY A 755 -19.67 18.31 -0.45
N LEU A 756 -19.23 17.16 0.05
CA LEU A 756 -19.09 16.82 1.47
C LEU A 756 -17.79 16.06 1.74
N PHE A 757 -17.32 16.11 2.98
CA PHE A 757 -16.29 15.21 3.51
C PHE A 757 -16.87 13.80 3.67
N ALA A 758 -16.05 12.75 3.58
CA ALA A 758 -16.53 11.37 3.78
C ALA A 758 -17.16 11.23 5.16
N PHE A 759 -18.40 10.73 5.21
CA PHE A 759 -19.21 10.53 6.42
C PHE A 759 -19.32 11.74 7.37
N SER A 760 -19.15 12.95 6.84
CA SER A 760 -19.01 14.18 7.64
C SER A 760 -19.77 15.36 6.98
N THR A 761 -19.42 16.58 7.35
CA THR A 761 -20.12 17.82 6.97
C THR A 761 -19.80 18.29 5.55
N ALA A 762 -20.45 19.38 5.11
CA ALA A 762 -20.28 19.93 3.78
C ALA A 762 -18.84 20.44 3.53
N ALA A 763 -18.34 20.12 2.35
CA ALA A 763 -17.09 20.60 1.75
C ALA A 763 -17.45 21.10 0.35
N PRO A 764 -18.09 22.28 0.22
CA PRO A 764 -18.82 22.64 -0.99
C PRO A 764 -17.92 22.72 -2.22
N ASN A 765 -18.27 22.04 -3.31
CA ASN A 765 -17.82 22.47 -4.63
C ASN A 765 -18.53 23.80 -4.97
N ARG A 766 -17.83 24.72 -5.65
CA ARG A 766 -18.38 26.08 -5.91
C ARG A 766 -19.45 26.12 -7.01
N LYS A 767 -19.58 25.04 -7.78
CA LYS A 767 -20.66 24.78 -8.73
C LYS A 767 -21.38 23.50 -8.33
N ASP A 768 -21.63 22.60 -9.28
CA ASP A 768 -22.42 21.40 -9.09
C ASP A 768 -21.59 20.27 -8.46
N GLY A 769 -22.24 19.32 -7.81
CA GLY A 769 -21.57 18.10 -7.36
C GLY A 769 -21.11 17.25 -8.56
N ILE A 770 -22.01 17.00 -9.51
CA ILE A 770 -21.73 16.28 -10.76
C ILE A 770 -22.42 16.97 -11.95
N LEU A 771 -21.65 17.38 -12.96
CA LEU A 771 -22.12 17.98 -14.21
C LEU A 771 -21.87 17.03 -15.38
N ILE A 772 -22.91 16.64 -16.12
CA ILE A 772 -22.81 15.84 -17.34
C ILE A 772 -23.40 16.61 -18.52
N THR A 773 -22.55 16.96 -19.49
CA THR A 773 -22.94 17.58 -20.77
C THR A 773 -22.56 16.73 -21.99
N SER A 774 -21.89 15.59 -21.76
CA SER A 774 -21.38 14.72 -22.81
C SER A 774 -22.46 14.10 -23.69
N THR A 775 -22.23 14.09 -25.01
CA THR A 775 -23.07 13.43 -26.00
C THR A 775 -22.66 11.98 -26.27
N GLY A 776 -21.64 11.44 -25.57
CA GLY A 776 -21.20 10.04 -25.74
C GLY A 776 -22.15 9.01 -25.15
N GLY A 777 -22.91 9.43 -24.11
CA GLY A 777 -23.98 8.66 -23.48
C GLY A 777 -23.55 7.47 -22.61
N ASN A 778 -24.55 6.75 -22.10
CA ASN A 778 -24.39 5.60 -21.20
C ASN A 778 -23.61 5.91 -19.91
N ASN A 779 -23.68 7.14 -19.40
CA ASN A 779 -23.01 7.53 -18.17
C ASN A 779 -23.90 7.25 -16.96
N LEU A 780 -23.36 6.61 -15.92
CA LEU A 780 -24.07 6.13 -14.73
C LEU A 780 -23.54 6.82 -13.47
N ILE A 781 -24.44 7.39 -12.68
CA ILE A 781 -24.21 7.84 -11.29
C ILE A 781 -24.96 6.86 -10.38
N ARG A 782 -24.23 6.15 -9.52
CA ARG A 782 -24.75 5.06 -8.68
C ARG A 782 -24.20 5.17 -7.25
N THR A 783 -25.03 4.94 -6.24
CA THR A 783 -24.60 4.88 -4.82
C THR A 783 -23.75 6.09 -4.38
N CYS A 784 -24.03 7.27 -4.92
CA CYS A 784 -23.29 8.50 -4.60
C CYS A 784 -24.03 9.32 -3.53
N ILE A 785 -23.29 10.17 -2.82
CA ILE A 785 -23.84 11.21 -1.94
C ILE A 785 -23.44 12.56 -2.52
N VAL A 786 -24.41 13.32 -3.03
CA VAL A 786 -24.18 14.55 -3.82
C VAL A 786 -24.88 15.72 -3.14
N SER A 787 -24.18 16.35 -2.19
CA SER A 787 -24.78 17.19 -1.16
C SER A 787 -23.85 18.33 -0.77
N GLY A 788 -24.39 19.43 -0.25
CA GLY A 788 -23.60 20.57 0.25
C GLY A 788 -22.93 21.44 -0.82
N ASN A 789 -23.17 21.21 -2.12
CA ASN A 789 -22.59 22.00 -3.20
C ASN A 789 -23.20 23.41 -3.28
N LEU A 790 -22.49 24.41 -3.80
CA LEU A 790 -23.05 25.77 -3.95
C LEU A 790 -23.97 25.91 -5.17
N GLY A 791 -23.76 25.08 -6.21
CA GLY A 791 -24.67 24.90 -7.33
C GLY A 791 -25.68 23.78 -7.06
N ASN A 792 -26.05 23.04 -8.11
CA ASN A 792 -26.94 21.89 -8.01
C ASN A 792 -26.24 20.69 -7.36
N GLY A 793 -27.02 19.67 -6.98
CA GLY A 793 -26.44 18.35 -6.71
C GLY A 793 -25.88 17.76 -8.01
N ILE A 794 -26.77 17.41 -8.94
CA ILE A 794 -26.44 16.86 -10.25
C ILE A 794 -27.04 17.74 -11.35
N GLU A 795 -26.26 18.10 -12.37
CA GLU A 795 -26.77 18.72 -13.61
C GLU A 795 -26.52 17.80 -14.82
N ILE A 796 -27.57 17.57 -15.61
CA ILE A 796 -27.56 16.84 -16.89
C ILE A 796 -27.95 17.85 -17.98
N GLY A 797 -26.96 18.43 -18.64
CA GLY A 797 -27.12 19.60 -19.52
C GLY A 797 -26.78 19.35 -20.99
N GLY A 798 -26.79 20.43 -21.78
CA GLY A 798 -26.36 20.41 -23.18
C GLY A 798 -27.18 19.46 -24.05
N HIS A 799 -26.53 18.44 -24.62
CA HIS A 799 -27.16 17.38 -25.41
C HIS A 799 -26.96 15.99 -24.78
N ALA A 800 -26.79 15.93 -23.45
CA ALA A 800 -26.59 14.67 -22.73
C ALA A 800 -27.76 13.69 -22.92
N THR A 801 -27.42 12.43 -23.15
CA THR A 801 -28.39 11.36 -23.44
C THR A 801 -27.93 10.03 -22.83
N GLY A 802 -28.86 9.14 -22.51
CA GLY A 802 -28.54 7.83 -21.91
C GLY A 802 -27.93 7.92 -20.51
N VAL A 803 -28.01 9.08 -19.84
CA VAL A 803 -27.52 9.24 -18.46
C VAL A 803 -28.47 8.57 -17.49
N GLN A 804 -27.94 7.81 -16.53
CA GLN A 804 -28.69 7.15 -15.48
C GLN A 804 -28.22 7.62 -14.10
N VAL A 805 -29.18 7.90 -13.21
CA VAL A 805 -28.94 8.14 -11.78
C VAL A 805 -29.70 7.09 -10.98
N THR A 806 -29.01 6.26 -10.21
CA THR A 806 -29.61 5.20 -9.37
C THR A 806 -29.00 5.20 -7.96
N GLU A 807 -29.72 4.69 -6.96
CA GLU A 807 -29.18 4.41 -5.61
C GLU A 807 -28.50 5.62 -4.92
N THR A 808 -28.79 6.86 -5.36
CA THR A 808 -27.99 8.06 -5.05
C THR A 808 -28.80 9.00 -4.16
N ALA A 809 -28.15 9.57 -3.14
CA ALA A 809 -28.74 10.58 -2.26
C ALA A 809 -28.22 11.98 -2.60
N VAL A 810 -29.14 12.96 -2.61
CA VAL A 810 -28.87 14.31 -3.10
C VAL A 810 -29.47 15.36 -2.18
N GLY A 811 -28.61 16.11 -1.49
CA GLY A 811 -28.98 17.16 -0.53
C GLY A 811 -29.12 16.69 0.92
N THR A 812 -28.70 15.46 1.24
CA THR A 812 -28.69 14.88 2.61
C THR A 812 -27.29 14.47 3.06
N ASN A 813 -27.13 14.20 4.36
CA ASN A 813 -25.99 13.47 4.90
C ASN A 813 -25.92 12.01 4.39
N THR A 814 -24.86 11.31 4.76
CA THR A 814 -24.60 9.90 4.39
C THR A 814 -25.59 8.90 4.99
N ALA A 815 -26.23 9.22 6.13
CA ALA A 815 -27.32 8.44 6.71
C ALA A 815 -28.69 8.74 6.08
N ILE A 816 -28.76 9.68 5.12
CA ILE A 816 -29.96 10.05 4.34
C ILE A 816 -31.15 10.40 5.26
N ASN A 817 -30.86 11.06 6.38
CA ASN A 817 -31.84 11.45 7.41
C ASN A 817 -31.72 12.92 7.86
N THR A 818 -30.62 13.60 7.51
CA THR A 818 -30.35 14.98 7.89
C THR A 818 -30.07 15.82 6.64
N ALA A 819 -30.58 17.06 6.62
CA ALA A 819 -30.36 18.00 5.53
C ALA A 819 -28.88 18.38 5.38
N LEU A 820 -28.36 18.31 4.15
CA LEU A 820 -27.06 18.86 3.76
C LEU A 820 -27.23 19.56 2.38
N PRO A 821 -27.92 20.71 2.36
CA PRO A 821 -28.56 21.27 1.18
C PRO A 821 -27.55 21.62 0.07
N ASN A 822 -27.83 21.23 -1.17
CA ASN A 822 -27.24 21.90 -2.33
C ASN A 822 -27.86 23.30 -2.51
N GLY A 823 -27.08 24.24 -3.01
CA GLY A 823 -27.47 25.64 -3.18
C GLY A 823 -28.47 25.89 -4.31
N GLY A 824 -28.47 25.02 -5.31
CA GLY A 824 -29.41 24.97 -6.44
C GLY A 824 -30.50 23.92 -6.28
N ASP A 825 -30.84 23.27 -7.39
CA ASP A 825 -31.73 22.12 -7.43
C ASP A 825 -31.00 20.85 -6.97
N GLY A 826 -31.74 19.83 -6.56
CA GLY A 826 -31.15 18.51 -6.31
C GLY A 826 -30.61 17.92 -7.61
N ILE A 827 -31.50 17.71 -8.57
CA ILE A 827 -31.15 17.24 -9.92
C ILE A 827 -31.76 18.17 -10.97
N LEU A 828 -30.93 18.77 -11.82
CA LEU A 828 -31.35 19.60 -12.94
C LEU A 828 -31.10 18.87 -14.26
N ILE A 829 -32.13 18.72 -15.10
CA ILE A 829 -32.01 18.23 -16.49
C ILE A 829 -32.34 19.39 -17.42
N THR A 830 -31.40 19.85 -18.24
CA THR A 830 -31.54 21.13 -18.95
C THR A 830 -31.00 21.12 -20.39
N GLY A 831 -31.05 22.27 -21.08
CA GLY A 831 -30.59 22.43 -22.45
C GLY A 831 -31.49 21.69 -23.45
N SER A 832 -30.95 20.66 -24.09
CA SER A 832 -31.63 19.72 -24.98
C SER A 832 -31.31 18.26 -24.59
N ALA A 833 -30.99 18.03 -23.31
CA ALA A 833 -30.73 16.70 -22.76
C ALA A 833 -31.98 15.80 -22.87
N HIS A 834 -31.80 14.58 -23.36
CA HIS A 834 -32.93 13.70 -23.69
C HIS A 834 -32.62 12.22 -23.55
N GLY A 835 -33.63 11.39 -23.27
CA GLY A 835 -33.42 9.96 -23.08
C GLY A 835 -32.59 9.62 -21.84
N ASN A 836 -32.72 10.39 -20.76
CA ASN A 836 -32.05 10.16 -19.48
C ASN A 836 -33.03 9.62 -18.43
N ALA A 837 -32.55 8.91 -17.41
CA ALA A 837 -33.37 8.31 -16.37
C ALA A 837 -32.86 8.54 -14.94
N ILE A 838 -33.68 9.18 -14.12
CA ILE A 838 -33.56 9.17 -12.66
C ILE A 838 -34.36 7.96 -12.15
N GLY A 839 -33.71 7.09 -11.37
CA GLY A 839 -34.19 5.75 -11.02
C GLY A 839 -33.81 4.64 -12.02
N GLY A 840 -33.11 4.98 -13.12
CA GLY A 840 -32.65 4.02 -14.14
C GLY A 840 -33.71 3.60 -15.16
N PHE A 841 -33.28 2.89 -16.22
CA PHE A 841 -34.19 2.44 -17.29
C PHE A 841 -34.99 1.18 -16.96
N GLN A 842 -34.45 0.30 -16.12
CA GLN A 842 -35.07 -0.97 -15.74
C GLN A 842 -35.51 -0.95 -14.27
N PRO A 843 -36.63 -1.60 -13.91
CA PRO A 843 -36.92 -1.93 -12.52
C PRO A 843 -35.77 -2.80 -11.97
N SER A 844 -35.17 -2.38 -10.87
CA SER A 844 -34.39 -3.26 -9.99
C SER A 844 -35.14 -3.41 -8.67
N ILE A 845 -34.74 -4.39 -7.86
CA ILE A 845 -35.42 -4.78 -6.62
C ILE A 845 -35.26 -3.69 -5.54
N GLU A 846 -34.16 -2.91 -5.57
CA GLU A 846 -33.88 -1.86 -4.54
C GLU A 846 -33.11 -0.58 -5.01
N PRO A 847 -33.30 -0.02 -6.23
CA PRO A 847 -32.51 1.13 -6.72
C PRO A 847 -33.08 2.50 -6.30
N GLN A 848 -33.11 2.83 -5.01
CA GLN A 848 -33.77 4.06 -4.56
C GLN A 848 -32.91 5.34 -4.75
N VAL A 849 -33.40 6.31 -5.50
CA VAL A 849 -32.84 7.69 -5.52
C VAL A 849 -33.54 8.54 -4.49
N THR A 850 -32.81 9.32 -3.69
CA THR A 850 -33.39 10.22 -2.67
C THR A 850 -32.94 11.66 -2.92
N VAL A 851 -33.90 12.58 -3.14
CA VAL A 851 -33.61 13.97 -3.55
C VAL A 851 -34.35 14.96 -2.65
N SER A 852 -33.64 15.49 -1.66
CA SER A 852 -34.26 16.08 -0.46
C SER A 852 -33.45 17.25 0.08
N ALA A 853 -34.14 18.17 0.76
CA ALA A 853 -33.59 19.37 1.41
C ALA A 853 -32.79 20.34 0.52
N ASN A 854 -32.87 20.24 -0.81
CA ASN A 854 -32.20 21.17 -1.72
C ASN A 854 -32.88 22.55 -1.70
N ARG A 855 -32.13 23.64 -1.89
CA ARG A 855 -32.68 25.00 -1.75
C ARG A 855 -33.70 25.37 -2.82
N ARG A 856 -33.61 24.78 -4.02
CA ARG A 856 -34.59 24.94 -5.10
C ARG A 856 -35.53 23.73 -5.17
N TYR A 857 -35.76 23.15 -6.35
CA TYR A 857 -36.57 21.95 -6.51
C TYR A 857 -35.78 20.70 -6.11
N GLY A 858 -36.48 19.61 -5.82
CA GLY A 858 -35.86 18.29 -5.79
C GLY A 858 -35.32 17.96 -7.19
N ILE A 859 -36.21 17.89 -8.17
CA ILE A 859 -35.85 17.64 -9.57
C ILE A 859 -36.47 18.71 -10.48
N GLU A 860 -35.65 19.43 -11.24
CA GLU A 860 -36.09 20.35 -12.29
C GLU A 860 -35.74 19.79 -13.69
N VAL A 861 -36.70 19.84 -14.61
CA VAL A 861 -36.50 19.58 -16.03
C VAL A 861 -36.80 20.87 -16.80
N ALA A 862 -35.80 21.35 -17.56
CA ALA A 862 -35.74 22.71 -18.06
C ALA A 862 -35.35 22.83 -19.54
N GLY A 863 -35.60 24.02 -20.11
CA GLY A 863 -35.21 24.37 -21.48
C GLY A 863 -36.01 23.59 -22.54
N ARG A 864 -35.30 22.83 -23.37
CA ARG A 864 -35.84 21.94 -24.41
C ARG A 864 -35.51 20.46 -24.11
N ALA A 865 -35.23 20.14 -22.85
CA ALA A 865 -35.05 18.77 -22.40
C ALA A 865 -36.33 17.95 -22.64
N ARG A 866 -36.17 16.72 -23.10
CA ARG A 866 -37.31 15.87 -23.53
C ARG A 866 -37.04 14.39 -23.39
N ASP A 867 -38.08 13.56 -23.49
CA ASP A 867 -37.96 12.09 -23.50
C ASP A 867 -37.19 11.55 -22.28
N ASN A 868 -37.24 12.26 -21.16
CA ASN A 868 -36.56 11.91 -19.90
C ASN A 868 -37.52 11.18 -18.95
N ARG A 869 -36.98 10.43 -18.00
CA ARG A 869 -37.74 9.61 -17.07
C ARG A 869 -37.33 9.88 -15.61
N ILE A 870 -38.32 10.02 -14.74
CA ILE A 870 -38.17 10.15 -13.29
C ILE A 870 -39.04 9.06 -12.66
N VAL A 871 -38.41 8.01 -12.11
CA VAL A 871 -39.07 6.86 -11.49
C VAL A 871 -38.32 6.45 -10.22
N HIS A 872 -38.97 5.69 -9.33
CA HIS A 872 -38.36 5.10 -8.14
C HIS A 872 -37.59 6.12 -7.25
N ALA A 873 -38.04 7.37 -7.22
CA ALA A 873 -37.43 8.43 -6.43
C ALA A 873 -38.26 8.78 -5.19
N LYS A 874 -37.58 8.98 -4.05
CA LYS A 874 -38.14 9.64 -2.86
C LYS A 874 -37.69 11.10 -2.84
N ILE A 875 -38.64 12.03 -2.81
CA ILE A 875 -38.37 13.46 -3.05
C ILE A 875 -38.97 14.30 -1.91
N GLY A 876 -38.10 14.96 -1.15
CA GLY A 876 -38.47 15.76 0.03
C GLY A 876 -38.53 14.98 1.34
N THR A 877 -37.95 13.78 1.39
CA THR A 877 -37.99 12.89 2.56
C THR A 877 -36.72 12.05 2.73
N SER A 878 -36.58 11.33 3.84
CA SER A 878 -35.43 10.45 4.15
C SER A 878 -35.41 9.16 3.32
N ALA A 879 -34.35 8.36 3.46
CA ALA A 879 -34.25 7.05 2.79
C ALA A 879 -35.45 6.13 3.09
N LEU A 880 -35.98 6.13 4.31
CA LEU A 880 -37.18 5.35 4.65
C LEU A 880 -38.46 5.96 4.06
N GLY A 881 -38.47 7.26 3.76
CA GLY A 881 -39.64 7.99 3.26
C GLY A 881 -40.54 8.51 4.37
N THR A 882 -40.06 8.53 5.62
CA THR A 882 -40.80 8.92 6.82
C THR A 882 -40.62 10.38 7.17
N ASP A 883 -39.39 10.89 7.06
CA ASP A 883 -38.99 12.13 7.72
C ASP A 883 -39.16 13.35 6.80
N PRO A 884 -39.49 14.55 7.33
CA PRO A 884 -39.70 15.74 6.53
C PRO A 884 -38.37 16.42 6.16
N LEU A 885 -37.89 16.18 4.94
CA LEU A 885 -36.67 16.77 4.37
C LEU A 885 -37.02 17.52 3.07
N GLY A 886 -38.02 18.39 3.12
CA GLY A 886 -38.60 19.06 1.96
C GLY A 886 -37.61 19.92 1.17
N ASN A 887 -37.70 19.87 -0.17
CA ASN A 887 -36.98 20.81 -1.03
C ASN A 887 -37.67 22.20 -1.03
N GLY A 888 -36.89 23.27 -1.21
CA GLY A 888 -37.29 24.65 -0.93
C GLY A 888 -38.34 25.26 -1.88
N LEU A 889 -38.32 24.91 -3.17
CA LEU A 889 -39.29 25.42 -4.17
C LEU A 889 -40.36 24.39 -4.58
N GLY A 890 -40.18 23.11 -4.24
CA GLY A 890 -41.10 22.02 -4.59
C GLY A 890 -40.40 20.71 -4.88
N GLY A 891 -41.17 19.64 -5.09
CA GLY A 891 -40.63 18.31 -5.38
C GLY A 891 -40.09 18.19 -6.80
N ILE A 892 -40.97 18.18 -7.80
CA ILE A 892 -40.64 18.07 -9.23
C ILE A 892 -41.16 19.29 -10.00
N TYR A 893 -40.35 19.86 -10.89
CA TYR A 893 -40.76 20.94 -11.78
C TYR A 893 -40.42 20.63 -13.24
N LEU A 894 -41.45 20.62 -14.10
CA LEU A 894 -41.34 20.52 -15.56
C LEU A 894 -41.59 21.91 -16.16
N SER A 895 -40.52 22.58 -16.60
CA SER A 895 -40.57 23.97 -17.09
C SER A 895 -41.13 24.09 -18.51
N ALA A 896 -41.40 25.34 -18.91
CA ALA A 896 -41.87 25.66 -20.25
C ALA A 896 -40.84 25.32 -21.33
N GLY A 897 -41.30 24.67 -22.40
CA GLY A 897 -40.47 24.23 -23.53
C GLY A 897 -40.01 22.77 -23.48
N THR A 898 -40.16 22.10 -22.33
CA THR A 898 -39.88 20.67 -22.18
C THR A 898 -40.99 19.81 -22.80
N SER A 899 -40.67 18.56 -23.14
CA SER A 899 -41.67 17.61 -23.62
C SER A 899 -41.42 16.15 -23.25
N SER A 900 -42.42 15.29 -23.44
CA SER A 900 -42.30 13.81 -23.38
C SER A 900 -41.68 13.25 -22.08
N THR A 901 -41.69 14.01 -20.99
CA THR A 901 -41.06 13.59 -19.73
C THR A 901 -42.02 12.69 -18.97
N GLN A 902 -41.56 11.49 -18.62
CA GLN A 902 -42.29 10.54 -17.79
C GLN A 902 -41.95 10.76 -16.31
N VAL A 903 -42.98 10.92 -15.49
CA VAL A 903 -42.87 10.96 -14.03
C VAL A 903 -43.71 9.82 -13.46
N GLY A 904 -43.04 8.80 -12.93
CA GLY A 904 -43.64 7.60 -12.36
C GLY A 904 -43.97 6.51 -13.39
N GLY A 905 -44.62 5.44 -12.95
CA GLY A 905 -45.10 4.35 -13.81
C GLY A 905 -46.20 3.53 -13.14
N ALA A 906 -46.92 2.74 -13.95
CA ALA A 906 -48.09 1.99 -13.48
C ALA A 906 -47.76 0.83 -12.52
N SER A 907 -46.53 0.30 -12.54
CA SER A 907 -46.07 -0.72 -11.61
C SER A 907 -45.32 -0.11 -10.42
N ILE A 908 -45.49 -0.70 -9.23
CA ILE A 908 -44.93 -0.22 -7.95
C ILE A 908 -43.43 0.15 -8.05
N PRO A 909 -42.53 -0.65 -8.67
CA PRO A 909 -41.10 -0.32 -8.76
C PRO A 909 -40.75 0.93 -9.59
N LEU A 910 -41.75 1.57 -10.22
CA LEU A 910 -41.57 2.77 -11.04
C LEU A 910 -42.21 4.02 -10.41
N GLN A 911 -42.94 3.86 -9.31
CA GLN A 911 -43.66 4.96 -8.65
C GLN A 911 -42.66 5.89 -7.92
N ASN A 912 -42.98 7.18 -7.86
CA ASN A 912 -42.25 8.13 -7.02
C ASN A 912 -43.04 8.46 -5.77
N LEU A 913 -42.33 8.79 -4.69
CA LEU A 913 -42.89 9.33 -3.46
C LEU A 913 -42.45 10.79 -3.30
N VAL A 914 -43.37 11.73 -3.47
CA VAL A 914 -43.08 13.17 -3.50
C VAL A 914 -43.81 13.86 -2.35
N ARG A 915 -43.10 14.19 -1.27
CA ARG A 915 -43.73 14.62 -0.03
C ARG A 915 -42.93 15.63 0.78
N TYR A 916 -43.60 16.33 1.68
CA TYR A 916 -43.04 17.33 2.60
C TYR A 916 -42.30 18.52 1.96
N ASN A 917 -42.38 18.71 0.64
CA ASN A 917 -41.70 19.83 -0.03
C ASN A 917 -42.34 21.18 0.36
N LEU A 918 -41.53 22.24 0.44
CA LEU A 918 -41.99 23.55 0.89
C LEU A 918 -42.79 24.33 -0.17
N GLY A 919 -42.67 23.91 -1.43
CA GLY A 919 -43.54 24.33 -2.53
C GLY A 919 -44.49 23.23 -2.98
N ASN A 920 -44.83 23.21 -4.27
CA ASN A 920 -45.74 22.20 -4.82
C ASN A 920 -45.05 20.82 -4.82
N GLY A 921 -45.83 19.73 -4.74
CA GLY A 921 -45.30 18.38 -4.97
C GLY A 921 -44.77 18.22 -6.39
N LEU A 922 -45.62 18.46 -7.40
CA LEU A 922 -45.26 18.46 -8.81
C LEU A 922 -45.81 19.70 -9.52
N THR A 923 -45.00 20.36 -10.35
CA THR A 923 -45.41 21.52 -11.16
C THR A 923 -45.18 21.26 -12.65
N MET A 924 -46.22 21.44 -13.46
CA MET A 924 -46.19 21.38 -14.93
C MET A 924 -46.44 22.77 -15.53
N LYS A 925 -45.44 23.42 -16.12
CA LYS A 925 -45.60 24.75 -16.73
C LYS A 925 -45.36 24.68 -18.23
N SER A 926 -46.42 24.58 -19.03
CA SER A 926 -46.34 24.52 -20.50
C SER A 926 -45.36 23.46 -21.05
N THR A 927 -45.27 22.33 -20.35
CA THR A 927 -44.59 21.11 -20.79
C THR A 927 -45.55 20.28 -21.65
N ARG A 928 -45.09 19.68 -22.75
CA ARG A 928 -45.97 18.97 -23.70
C ARG A 928 -45.78 17.45 -23.65
N ALA A 929 -46.83 16.68 -23.89
CA ALA A 929 -46.76 15.22 -23.90
C ALA A 929 -46.12 14.59 -22.64
N ALA A 930 -46.17 15.27 -21.49
CA ALA A 930 -45.64 14.74 -20.23
C ALA A 930 -46.57 13.64 -19.69
N ARG A 931 -46.02 12.60 -19.06
CA ARG A 931 -46.78 11.46 -18.55
C ARG A 931 -46.54 11.30 -17.04
N VAL A 932 -47.49 11.77 -16.23
CA VAL A 932 -47.44 11.69 -14.77
C VAL A 932 -48.35 10.55 -14.30
N VAL A 933 -47.76 9.40 -13.95
CA VAL A 933 -48.53 8.17 -13.69
C VAL A 933 -48.03 7.43 -12.45
N GLY A 934 -48.93 6.96 -11.60
CA GLY A 934 -48.59 6.05 -10.49
C GLY A 934 -47.88 6.68 -9.29
N ASN A 935 -47.78 8.01 -9.19
CA ASN A 935 -47.01 8.65 -8.13
C ASN A 935 -47.84 8.79 -6.84
N THR A 936 -47.17 8.73 -5.68
CA THR A 936 -47.74 9.21 -4.41
C THR A 936 -47.23 10.61 -4.14
N ILE A 937 -48.13 11.58 -4.05
CA ILE A 937 -47.83 12.99 -3.85
C ILE A 937 -48.63 13.50 -2.64
N ASP A 938 -48.01 13.52 -1.46
CA ASP A 938 -48.69 13.85 -0.20
C ASP A 938 -47.95 14.86 0.68
N ARG A 939 -48.69 15.54 1.56
CA ARG A 939 -48.12 16.37 2.64
C ARG A 939 -47.11 17.43 2.18
N ASN A 940 -47.22 17.93 0.95
CA ASN A 940 -46.45 19.09 0.50
C ASN A 940 -47.14 20.38 0.99
N ARG A 941 -46.35 21.43 1.21
CA ARG A 941 -46.81 22.69 1.83
C ARG A 941 -47.62 23.58 0.89
N ALA A 942 -47.48 23.40 -0.42
CA ALA A 942 -48.34 24.03 -1.41
C ALA A 942 -49.24 22.98 -2.10
N VAL A 943 -49.50 23.12 -3.40
CA VAL A 943 -50.39 22.21 -4.12
C VAL A 943 -49.70 20.87 -4.37
N GLY A 944 -50.42 19.74 -4.25
CA GLY A 944 -49.90 18.43 -4.62
C GLY A 944 -49.41 18.39 -6.08
N LEU A 945 -50.31 18.60 -7.04
CA LEU A 945 -50.01 18.74 -8.46
C LEU A 945 -50.58 20.04 -9.04
N ARG A 946 -49.72 20.88 -9.60
CA ARG A 946 -50.11 22.17 -10.21
C ARG A 946 -49.73 22.24 -11.68
N ALA A 947 -50.68 22.58 -12.55
CA ALA A 947 -50.44 22.77 -13.98
C ALA A 947 -50.80 24.18 -14.46
N THR A 948 -49.98 24.74 -15.36
CA THR A 948 -50.19 26.08 -15.95
C THR A 948 -49.76 26.18 -17.42
N GLY A 949 -50.52 26.94 -18.19
CA GLY A 949 -50.28 27.21 -19.61
C GLY A 949 -50.64 26.04 -20.54
N ASN A 950 -49.91 25.91 -21.66
CA ASN A 950 -50.27 24.94 -22.71
C ASN A 950 -49.56 23.61 -22.51
N CYS A 951 -50.24 22.65 -21.89
CA CYS A 951 -49.68 21.33 -21.57
C CYS A 951 -50.14 20.22 -22.54
N ALA A 952 -50.47 20.59 -23.78
CA ALA A 952 -51.07 19.72 -24.80
C ALA A 952 -50.43 18.32 -24.91
N GLY A 953 -51.30 17.30 -24.93
CA GLY A 953 -50.95 15.89 -25.08
C GLY A 953 -50.42 15.23 -23.81
N SER A 954 -50.38 15.94 -22.68
CA SER A 954 -49.90 15.38 -21.42
C SER A 954 -51.00 14.58 -20.72
N THR A 955 -50.63 13.49 -20.05
CA THR A 955 -51.54 12.62 -19.30
C THR A 955 -51.17 12.60 -17.82
N VAL A 956 -52.15 12.75 -16.95
CA VAL A 956 -52.05 12.59 -15.49
C VAL A 956 -53.04 11.50 -15.08
N ALA A 957 -52.56 10.33 -14.69
CA ALA A 957 -53.41 9.16 -14.44
C ALA A 957 -52.95 8.29 -13.26
N SER A 958 -53.89 7.80 -12.46
CA SER A 958 -53.63 6.81 -11.39
C SER A 958 -52.56 7.27 -10.38
N ASN A 959 -52.63 8.54 -9.95
CA ASN A 959 -51.71 9.09 -8.93
C ASN A 959 -52.45 9.25 -7.60
N THR A 960 -51.83 8.86 -6.50
CA THR A 960 -52.36 9.12 -5.16
C THR A 960 -51.92 10.51 -4.72
N ILE A 961 -52.78 11.52 -4.95
CA ILE A 961 -52.49 12.92 -4.61
C ILE A 961 -53.45 13.35 -3.49
N VAL A 962 -52.94 13.41 -2.25
CA VAL A 962 -53.77 13.58 -1.03
C VAL A 962 -53.06 14.39 0.06
N ALA A 963 -53.84 15.08 0.88
CA ALA A 963 -53.36 15.73 2.12
C ALA A 963 -52.22 16.74 1.91
N ASN A 964 -52.23 17.49 0.80
CA ASN A 964 -51.32 18.62 0.56
C ASN A 964 -51.95 19.93 1.11
N GLU A 965 -51.17 20.76 1.80
CA GLU A 965 -51.67 21.94 2.53
C GLU A 965 -52.30 22.99 1.61
N GLY A 966 -51.77 23.16 0.40
CA GLY A 966 -52.31 24.07 -0.62
C GLY A 966 -53.45 23.48 -1.47
N GLY A 967 -53.95 22.30 -1.13
CA GLY A 967 -54.89 21.51 -1.93
C GLY A 967 -54.18 20.49 -2.84
N ASP A 968 -54.90 19.45 -3.26
CA ASP A 968 -54.26 18.32 -3.92
C ASP A 968 -53.97 18.56 -5.41
N VAL A 969 -54.91 19.14 -6.17
CA VAL A 969 -54.75 19.34 -7.62
C VAL A 969 -55.25 20.72 -8.07
N ASP A 970 -54.39 21.50 -8.75
CA ASP A 970 -54.74 22.76 -9.44
C ASP A 970 -54.38 22.64 -10.93
N LEU A 971 -55.40 22.45 -11.77
CA LEU A 971 -55.27 22.48 -13.24
C LEU A 971 -55.87 23.75 -13.86
N SER A 972 -56.39 24.68 -13.04
CA SER A 972 -57.25 25.80 -13.47
C SER A 972 -56.57 26.73 -14.49
N GLY A 973 -55.25 26.89 -14.38
CA GLY A 973 -54.44 27.70 -15.29
C GLY A 973 -53.92 26.95 -16.52
N SER A 974 -54.35 25.71 -16.79
CA SER A 974 -53.78 24.83 -17.82
C SER A 974 -54.78 24.45 -18.94
N ARG A 975 -54.25 23.95 -20.06
CA ARG A 975 -55.06 23.34 -21.13
C ARG A 975 -54.36 22.16 -21.80
N GLY A 976 -55.15 21.23 -22.31
CA GLY A 976 -54.68 20.09 -23.10
C GLY A 976 -54.04 18.95 -22.28
N ILE A 977 -54.42 18.85 -21.01
CA ILE A 977 -54.09 17.72 -20.12
C ILE A 977 -55.25 16.75 -20.11
N ASP A 978 -54.97 15.48 -20.32
CA ASP A 978 -55.86 14.37 -20.01
C ASP A 978 -55.67 13.98 -18.54
N TYR A 979 -56.69 14.19 -17.71
CA TYR A 979 -56.64 13.93 -16.27
C TYR A 979 -57.69 12.88 -15.90
N SER A 980 -57.21 11.72 -15.44
CA SER A 980 -58.05 10.69 -14.83
C SER A 980 -57.59 10.48 -13.38
N SER A 981 -58.47 10.77 -12.42
CA SER A 981 -58.26 10.55 -10.99
C SER A 981 -57.84 9.12 -10.69
#